data_AF-A0A2V3PK21-F1
#
_entry.id   AF-A0A2V3PK21-F1
#
_cell.length_a   1.000
_cell.length_b   1.000
_cell.length_c   1.000
_cell.angle_alpha   90.00
_cell.angle_beta   90.00
_cell.angle_gamma   90.00
#
_symmetry.space_group_name_H-M   'P 1'
#
loop_
_entity.id
_entity.type
_entity.pdbx_description
1 polymer ?
#
loop_
_entity_poly.entity_id
_entity_poly.type
_entity_poly.pdbx_seq_one_letter_code
_entity_poly.pdbx_strand_id
1 'polypeptide(L)'
;MIKLRSILLYILFSLHIPFIFSTTYYIDSQSGNDSNSGKSLALAWKSLGKVNSSKFIPGDTILFKRNSIFSGQLELKIEGTNQHLIIVGAYGEGNKPQINGAGEKQYTLLIENSAYCIVRDLEITNTGSERKNRRVGVLILAENSGDRHQITVQNLTVKNVNGSLIKKDGSGGGIYWENKGDRIKTRFIDLKILDCHVKDCGRNGIYSGGYSGRDNWYPSLGVLIKGNLLEGVSGDGIVPIGCDGAVIEYNVMKDCPDILSPDEAAAGIWPWSCDNTIIQYNEVSGHNAKWDGQGFDSDYNCRNTIIQYNYSHDNAGGFLLVCNDGDSLGKNWNIGTDNTIIRYNVSINDGLRAYPTKQAGWFSPVIHITGPVTNTQFYGNLIVVRKKESAEIDRSILKMDDWGKKWADNTRFYNNIFYAEDDAQSVFKFGGDTQTLFRGNTYTGNIENLPNDTQRLSIKVEDIQKVLRTTNINQMIFELKSLNKSSDIKKHKAFEPGKIWTDTDGVHINAHGGGILYHNSKYYWFGENKGEKSNNALVGVMCYSSDDLYNWTNEGVALSVIENDENSPITKGCIIERPKVVYNEKTKQFVMFFHLELKGKGYEKAHVGIATSDKPTGPFKFIKSYRPNAGYYPVNMSDKQKNKKVSPDHFPKWWTDEWTAAVKDGLFVRRDFQGGQMSRDMTVYEDDDGKAYHIYSSEENLTLQIAELSDDYLSHTGKYTRVEPAGHNEAPAIFKKNGRYFMITSGCTGWAPNAARLLVADNIWGPWKLYPNPCVGKDSELTFHSQSTYILPVEGKKDAFIFMADRWTPKNPIDGRYVWLPIQFENNMPVLKWLDNWTLDIFDK
;
A
#
# COMPACT_ATOMS: atom_id res chain seq x y z
N MET A 1 2.65 71.76 -24.83
CA MET A 1 3.43 70.82 -24.00
C MET A 1 2.46 70.11 -23.05
N ILE A 2 1.94 68.94 -23.45
CA ILE A 2 2.31 67.59 -22.93
C ILE A 2 1.87 67.41 -21.46
N LYS A 3 0.70 66.79 -21.23
CA LYS A 3 0.44 65.43 -20.63
C LYS A 3 0.74 65.34 -19.12
N LEU A 4 0.00 64.70 -18.22
CA LEU A 4 -1.10 63.71 -18.20
C LEU A 4 -1.64 63.73 -16.74
N ARG A 5 -2.93 63.96 -16.48
CA ARG A 5 -3.96 62.98 -16.02
C ARG A 5 -3.66 62.10 -14.78
N SER A 6 -4.55 62.28 -13.79
CA SER A 6 -5.41 61.26 -13.14
C SER A 6 -5.17 60.88 -11.67
N ILE A 7 -6.10 61.39 -10.83
CA ILE A 7 -7.02 60.69 -9.89
C ILE A 7 -6.44 59.61 -8.97
N LEU A 8 -6.61 59.80 -7.65
CA LEU A 8 -6.76 58.69 -6.70
C LEU A 8 -7.96 58.95 -5.76
N LEU A 9 -9.02 58.19 -6.00
CA LEU A 9 -10.23 58.09 -5.19
C LEU A 9 -10.01 56.94 -4.20
N TYR A 10 -10.07 57.20 -2.89
CA TYR A 10 -10.03 56.13 -1.87
C TYR A 10 -11.40 55.44 -1.82
N ILE A 11 -11.50 54.22 -2.36
CA ILE A 11 -12.62 53.31 -2.15
C ILE A 11 -12.22 52.34 -1.02
N LEU A 12 -12.95 52.38 0.09
CA LEU A 12 -12.97 51.30 1.08
C LEU A 12 -13.51 50.03 0.43
N PHE A 13 -12.63 49.08 0.10
CA PHE A 13 -13.02 47.69 -0.13
C PHE A 13 -13.07 46.99 1.23
N SER A 14 -14.27 46.93 1.84
CA SER A 14 -14.53 45.91 2.87
C SER A 14 -14.49 44.55 2.19
N LEU A 15 -13.48 43.73 2.49
CA LEU A 15 -13.50 42.30 2.19
C LEU A 15 -14.68 41.67 2.95
N HIS A 16 -15.84 41.59 2.29
CA HIS A 16 -16.88 40.63 2.68
C HIS A 16 -16.31 39.26 2.35
N ILE A 17 -15.81 38.57 3.37
CA ILE A 17 -15.68 37.11 3.32
C ILE A 17 -17.12 36.59 3.39
N PRO A 18 -17.70 36.02 2.32
CA PRO A 18 -19.02 35.44 2.41
C PRO A 18 -18.97 34.29 3.40
N PHE A 19 -19.66 34.43 4.54
CA PHE A 19 -20.01 33.29 5.37
C PHE A 19 -20.88 32.37 4.51
N ILE A 20 -20.35 31.20 4.13
CA ILE A 20 -21.13 30.15 3.48
C ILE A 20 -22.02 29.55 4.58
N PHE A 21 -23.28 29.95 4.64
CA PHE A 21 -24.26 29.36 5.54
C PHE A 21 -24.78 28.05 4.92
N SER A 22 -24.37 26.91 5.47
CA SER A 22 -24.97 25.62 5.11
C SER A 22 -26.42 25.54 5.55
N THR A 23 -27.26 24.91 4.75
CA THR A 23 -28.69 24.69 5.04
C THR A 23 -29.00 23.20 5.12
N THR A 24 -29.85 22.81 6.07
CA THR A 24 -30.45 21.46 6.10
C THR A 24 -31.85 21.48 5.51
N TYR A 25 -32.10 20.62 4.53
CA TYR A 25 -33.39 20.42 3.87
C TYR A 25 -34.02 19.10 4.29
N TYR A 26 -35.31 19.11 4.58
CA TYR A 26 -36.08 17.96 5.03
C TYR A 26 -37.14 17.56 4.01
N ILE A 27 -37.26 16.27 3.75
CA ILE A 27 -38.21 15.70 2.79
C ILE A 27 -39.04 14.60 3.46
N ASP A 28 -40.37 14.70 3.38
CA ASP A 28 -41.34 13.75 3.95
C ASP A 28 -42.44 13.47 2.92
N SER A 29 -42.50 12.25 2.38
CA SER A 29 -43.52 11.90 1.37
C SER A 29 -44.95 11.94 1.90
N GLN A 30 -45.14 11.77 3.21
CA GLN A 30 -46.46 11.69 3.84
C GLN A 30 -46.95 13.10 4.20
N SER A 31 -46.21 13.83 5.03
CA SER A 31 -46.65 15.11 5.60
C SER A 31 -46.07 16.36 4.93
N GLY A 32 -45.06 16.22 4.07
CA GLY A 32 -44.42 17.34 3.39
C GLY A 32 -45.29 18.00 2.31
N ASN A 33 -44.87 19.19 1.89
CA ASN A 33 -45.46 19.95 0.78
C ASN A 33 -44.34 20.70 0.01
N ASP A 34 -44.33 20.62 -1.32
CA ASP A 34 -43.28 21.23 -2.15
C ASP A 34 -43.37 22.76 -2.27
N SER A 35 -44.46 23.36 -1.76
CA SER A 35 -44.56 24.79 -1.51
C SER A 35 -43.85 25.24 -0.23
N ASN A 36 -43.48 24.32 0.66
CA ASN A 36 -42.75 24.63 1.89
C ASN A 36 -41.30 25.04 1.61
N SER A 37 -40.66 25.66 2.61
CA SER A 37 -39.26 26.07 2.50
C SER A 37 -38.27 24.90 2.46
N GLY A 38 -38.64 23.75 3.03
CA GLY A 38 -37.76 22.59 3.22
C GLY A 38 -36.80 22.73 4.41
N LYS A 39 -36.68 23.92 5.02
CA LYS A 39 -35.58 24.26 5.96
C LYS A 39 -35.85 23.89 7.42
N SER A 40 -36.99 23.26 7.72
CA SER A 40 -37.33 22.75 9.04
C SER A 40 -38.22 21.52 8.92
N LEU A 41 -38.28 20.70 9.98
CA LEU A 41 -39.10 19.49 10.03
C LEU A 41 -40.59 19.78 9.75
N ALA A 42 -41.12 20.88 10.31
CA ALA A 42 -42.52 21.27 10.13
C ALA A 42 -42.84 21.80 8.71
N LEU A 43 -41.82 22.23 7.97
CA LEU A 43 -41.93 22.79 6.62
C LEU A 43 -41.12 21.93 5.64
N ALA A 44 -41.19 20.61 5.75
CA ALA A 44 -40.51 19.68 4.85
C ALA A 44 -41.11 19.70 3.43
N TRP A 45 -40.27 19.45 2.41
CA TRP A 45 -40.71 19.15 1.06
C TRP A 45 -41.36 17.77 0.97
N LYS A 46 -42.10 17.49 -0.11
CA LYS A 46 -42.84 16.24 -0.31
C LYS A 46 -42.18 15.30 -1.31
N SER A 47 -41.58 15.82 -2.39
CA SER A 47 -41.26 14.99 -3.56
C SER A 47 -39.78 14.97 -3.96
N LEU A 48 -39.40 13.93 -4.70
CA LEU A 48 -38.10 13.86 -5.39
C LEU A 48 -37.96 14.97 -6.44
N GLY A 49 -39.05 15.31 -7.14
CA GLY A 49 -39.04 16.36 -8.16
C GLY A 49 -38.59 17.71 -7.59
N LYS A 50 -38.97 18.02 -6.34
CA LYS A 50 -38.49 19.22 -5.64
C LYS A 50 -36.99 19.16 -5.35
N VAL A 51 -36.47 18.00 -4.95
CA VAL A 51 -35.02 17.81 -4.72
C VAL A 51 -34.25 17.92 -6.03
N ASN A 52 -34.66 17.20 -7.08
CA ASN A 52 -33.99 17.17 -8.38
C ASN A 52 -33.92 18.54 -9.05
N SER A 53 -34.92 19.42 -8.82
CA SER A 53 -34.95 20.79 -9.38
C SER A 53 -34.27 21.85 -8.51
N SER A 54 -33.83 21.48 -7.30
CA SER A 54 -33.18 22.41 -6.37
C SER A 54 -31.67 22.47 -6.58
N LYS A 55 -31.08 23.64 -6.28
CA LYS A 55 -29.63 23.83 -6.25
C LYS A 55 -29.14 23.83 -4.82
N PHE A 56 -28.08 23.09 -4.57
CA PHE A 56 -27.44 22.97 -3.26
C PHE A 56 -26.04 23.56 -3.32
N ILE A 57 -25.59 24.13 -2.20
CA ILE A 57 -24.27 24.75 -2.06
C ILE A 57 -23.38 23.92 -1.12
N PRO A 58 -22.05 24.09 -1.18
CA PRO A 58 -21.13 23.38 -0.28
C PRO A 58 -21.55 23.46 1.19
N GLY A 59 -21.57 22.31 1.86
CA GLY A 59 -21.98 22.18 3.25
C GLY A 59 -23.48 21.88 3.47
N ASP A 60 -24.32 21.98 2.45
CA ASP A 60 -25.76 21.66 2.57
C ASP A 60 -26.00 20.20 2.95
N THR A 61 -27.11 19.95 3.64
CA THR A 61 -27.56 18.61 4.03
C THR A 61 -29.00 18.38 3.56
N ILE A 62 -29.29 17.21 2.97
CA ILE A 62 -30.57 16.84 2.36
C ILE A 62 -31.04 15.55 3.03
N LEU A 63 -32.09 15.61 3.85
CA LEU A 63 -32.52 14.50 4.69
C LEU A 63 -33.92 14.01 4.32
N PHE A 64 -34.03 12.73 3.97
CA PHE A 64 -35.29 12.04 3.71
C PHE A 64 -35.82 11.37 4.98
N LYS A 65 -37.11 11.50 5.26
CA LYS A 65 -37.71 10.94 6.48
C LYS A 65 -37.72 9.42 6.43
N ARG A 66 -37.27 8.77 7.50
CA ARG A 66 -37.43 7.32 7.68
C ARG A 66 -38.90 6.91 7.60
N ASN A 67 -39.13 5.69 7.09
CA ASN A 67 -40.44 5.14 6.73
C ASN A 67 -41.19 5.88 5.61
N SER A 68 -40.57 6.85 4.91
CA SER A 68 -41.12 7.38 3.67
C SER A 68 -40.80 6.48 2.47
N ILE A 69 -41.75 6.38 1.56
CA ILE A 69 -41.57 5.81 0.22
C ILE A 69 -41.72 6.94 -0.79
N PHE A 70 -40.77 7.04 -1.72
CA PHE A 70 -40.75 8.00 -2.81
C PHE A 70 -40.70 7.26 -4.15
N SER A 71 -41.77 7.35 -4.94
CA SER A 71 -41.79 6.78 -6.29
C SER A 71 -41.07 7.69 -7.27
N GLY A 72 -40.20 7.12 -8.11
CA GLY A 72 -39.49 7.83 -9.18
C GLY A 72 -37.98 7.67 -9.10
N GLN A 73 -37.29 8.73 -9.53
CA GLN A 73 -35.84 8.77 -9.66
C GLN A 73 -35.28 9.94 -8.87
N LEU A 74 -34.25 9.69 -8.07
CA LEU A 74 -33.49 10.74 -7.37
C LEU A 74 -32.26 11.08 -8.20
N GLU A 75 -32.12 12.34 -8.59
CA GLU A 75 -31.02 12.83 -9.41
C GLU A 75 -30.22 13.86 -8.60
N LEU A 76 -28.96 13.53 -8.33
CA LEU A 76 -28.06 14.35 -7.54
C LEU A 76 -26.95 14.88 -8.44
N LYS A 77 -26.93 16.20 -8.58
CA LYS A 77 -25.84 16.96 -9.22
C LYS A 77 -25.29 17.96 -8.21
N ILE A 78 -24.51 17.45 -7.28
CA ILE A 78 -24.07 18.16 -6.07
C ILE A 78 -22.55 18.29 -6.04
N GLU A 79 -22.07 19.49 -5.76
CA GLU A 79 -20.64 19.79 -5.73
C GLU A 79 -20.31 20.56 -4.45
N GLY A 80 -19.70 19.85 -3.49
CA GLY A 80 -19.20 20.43 -2.25
C GLY A 80 -17.76 20.95 -2.40
N THR A 81 -17.08 21.10 -1.27
CA THR A 81 -15.62 21.32 -1.22
C THR A 81 -14.97 20.37 -0.22
N ASN A 82 -13.63 20.27 -0.25
CA ASN A 82 -12.86 19.47 0.71
C ASN A 82 -13.09 19.84 2.20
N GLN A 83 -13.60 21.04 2.48
CA GLN A 83 -13.94 21.51 3.83
C GLN A 83 -15.45 21.43 4.13
N HIS A 84 -16.29 21.43 3.09
CA HIS A 84 -17.75 21.52 3.21
C HIS A 84 -18.42 20.55 2.23
N LEU A 85 -18.47 19.27 2.63
CA LEU A 85 -19.15 18.23 1.87
C LEU A 85 -20.66 18.48 1.83
N ILE A 86 -21.32 18.09 0.72
CA ILE A 86 -22.79 18.00 0.69
C ILE A 86 -23.21 16.61 1.16
N ILE A 87 -24.17 16.54 2.07
CA ILE A 87 -24.64 15.27 2.66
C ILE A 87 -26.08 15.00 2.23
N VAL A 88 -26.32 13.83 1.64
CA VAL A 88 -27.66 13.27 1.40
C VAL A 88 -27.86 12.09 2.33
N GLY A 89 -28.93 12.12 3.12
CA GLY A 89 -29.12 11.15 4.21
C GLY A 89 -30.57 10.95 4.60
N ALA A 90 -30.75 10.38 5.79
CA ALA A 90 -32.06 10.16 6.41
C ALA A 90 -32.20 10.89 7.75
N TYR A 91 -33.44 11.16 8.17
CA TYR A 91 -33.77 11.65 9.52
C TYR A 91 -34.97 10.91 10.14
N GLY A 92 -35.13 11.04 11.45
CA GLY A 92 -36.18 10.35 12.21
C GLY A 92 -35.77 8.92 12.61
N GLU A 93 -36.76 8.08 12.92
CA GLU A 93 -36.58 6.71 13.39
C GLU A 93 -37.24 5.68 12.45
N GLY A 94 -36.79 4.43 12.51
CA GLY A 94 -37.34 3.31 11.73
C GLY A 94 -36.57 2.98 10.44
N ASN A 95 -37.27 2.47 9.44
CA ASN A 95 -36.66 1.96 8.21
C ASN A 95 -36.06 3.09 7.36
N LYS A 96 -35.02 2.78 6.60
CA LYS A 96 -34.42 3.73 5.64
C LYS A 96 -35.51 4.25 4.68
N PRO A 97 -35.51 5.55 4.32
CA PRO A 97 -36.39 6.07 3.27
C PRO A 97 -36.16 5.30 1.97
N GLN A 98 -37.25 4.85 1.35
CA GLN A 98 -37.20 4.09 0.10
C GLN A 98 -37.34 5.04 -1.09
N ILE A 99 -36.39 4.98 -2.02
CA ILE A 99 -36.51 5.51 -3.38
C ILE A 99 -36.85 4.33 -4.30
N ASN A 100 -38.02 4.37 -4.92
CA ASN A 100 -38.54 3.25 -5.70
C ASN A 100 -38.68 3.64 -7.18
N GLY A 101 -37.82 3.07 -8.03
CA GLY A 101 -37.84 3.25 -9.47
C GLY A 101 -38.93 2.46 -10.20
N ALA A 102 -39.62 1.54 -9.50
CA ALA A 102 -40.78 0.76 -9.99
C ALA A 102 -40.55 0.00 -11.32
N GLY A 103 -39.29 -0.23 -11.72
CA GLY A 103 -38.97 -0.83 -13.01
C GLY A 103 -39.15 0.11 -14.21
N GLU A 104 -39.55 1.36 -13.98
CA GLU A 104 -39.75 2.38 -15.00
C GLU A 104 -38.47 3.14 -15.33
N LYS A 105 -37.45 3.03 -14.46
CA LYS A 105 -36.18 3.75 -14.56
C LYS A 105 -35.04 2.81 -14.92
N GLN A 106 -34.07 3.32 -15.69
CA GLN A 106 -32.82 2.60 -15.93
C GLN A 106 -31.96 2.58 -14.66
N TYR A 107 -32.00 3.64 -13.85
CA TYR A 107 -31.36 3.72 -12.54
C TYR A 107 -32.25 4.52 -11.60
N THR A 108 -32.39 4.08 -10.35
CA THR A 108 -33.28 4.72 -9.36
C THR A 108 -32.61 5.92 -8.69
N LEU A 109 -31.32 5.81 -8.40
CA LEU A 109 -30.48 6.90 -7.90
C LEU A 109 -29.40 7.22 -8.93
N LEU A 110 -29.34 8.47 -9.37
CA LEU A 110 -28.27 9.02 -10.19
C LEU A 110 -27.44 10.00 -9.35
N ILE A 111 -26.14 9.77 -9.27
CA ILE A 111 -25.15 10.73 -8.77
C ILE A 111 -24.34 11.19 -9.99
N GLU A 112 -24.74 12.31 -10.58
CA GLU A 112 -24.20 12.82 -11.85
C GLU A 112 -23.19 13.94 -11.60
N ASN A 113 -21.98 13.77 -12.13
CA ASN A 113 -20.90 14.76 -12.15
C ASN A 113 -20.60 15.41 -10.79
N SER A 114 -20.98 14.72 -9.72
CA SER A 114 -20.89 15.23 -8.35
C SER A 114 -19.47 15.09 -7.83
N ALA A 115 -19.11 15.90 -6.82
CA ALA A 115 -17.84 15.82 -6.11
C ALA A 115 -18.03 16.34 -4.67
N TYR A 116 -17.18 15.88 -3.76
CA TYR A 116 -17.17 16.28 -2.35
C TYR A 116 -18.54 16.09 -1.69
N CYS A 117 -19.04 14.85 -1.73
CA CYS A 117 -20.37 14.52 -1.23
C CYS A 117 -20.46 13.13 -0.58
N ILE A 118 -21.45 12.99 0.30
CA ILE A 118 -21.80 11.73 0.95
C ILE A 118 -23.27 11.44 0.67
N VAL A 119 -23.59 10.25 0.15
CA VAL A 119 -24.96 9.76 -0.02
C VAL A 119 -25.13 8.52 0.84
N ARG A 120 -26.02 8.57 1.83
CA ARG A 120 -26.15 7.53 2.84
C ARG A 120 -27.55 7.23 3.32
N ASP A 121 -27.70 6.09 3.98
CA ASP A 121 -28.90 5.71 4.74
C ASP A 121 -30.20 5.63 3.92
N LEU A 122 -30.12 5.34 2.61
CA LEU A 122 -31.28 5.17 1.73
C LEU A 122 -31.52 3.70 1.36
N GLU A 123 -32.78 3.33 1.13
CA GLU A 123 -33.16 2.10 0.44
C GLU A 123 -33.52 2.40 -1.01
N ILE A 124 -32.94 1.65 -1.96
CA ILE A 124 -33.09 1.85 -3.41
C ILE A 124 -33.66 0.57 -4.01
N THR A 125 -34.79 0.67 -4.72
CA THR A 125 -35.43 -0.46 -5.42
C THR A 125 -35.73 -0.15 -6.88
N ASN A 126 -35.72 -1.18 -7.74
CA ASN A 126 -36.03 -1.01 -9.16
C ASN A 126 -36.55 -2.31 -9.81
N THR A 127 -37.66 -2.86 -9.32
CA THR A 127 -38.29 -4.05 -9.91
C THR A 127 -39.39 -3.67 -10.88
N GLY A 128 -39.30 -4.13 -12.13
CA GLY A 128 -40.40 -4.12 -13.10
C GLY A 128 -41.00 -5.51 -13.34
N SER A 129 -41.98 -5.60 -14.24
CA SER A 129 -42.57 -6.89 -14.66
C SER A 129 -41.57 -7.82 -15.37
N GLU A 130 -40.58 -7.25 -16.06
CA GLU A 130 -39.57 -7.95 -16.84
C GLU A 130 -38.17 -7.41 -16.54
N ARG A 131 -37.15 -8.24 -16.78
CA ARG A 131 -35.75 -7.80 -16.74
C ARG A 131 -35.45 -6.83 -17.87
N LYS A 132 -34.67 -5.77 -17.61
CA LYS A 132 -34.26 -4.80 -18.65
C LYS A 132 -32.74 -4.57 -18.68
N ASN A 133 -32.22 -4.33 -19.88
CA ASN A 133 -30.81 -4.02 -20.11
C ASN A 133 -30.41 -2.74 -19.39
N ARG A 134 -29.20 -2.74 -18.81
CA ARG A 134 -28.61 -1.62 -18.06
C ARG A 134 -29.45 -1.12 -16.89
N ARG A 135 -30.45 -1.89 -16.43
CA ARG A 135 -31.21 -1.53 -15.24
C ARG A 135 -30.34 -1.75 -14.01
N VAL A 136 -30.04 -0.67 -13.29
CA VAL A 136 -29.29 -0.69 -12.04
C VAL A 136 -30.07 0.01 -10.91
N GLY A 137 -29.63 -0.18 -9.68
CA GLY A 137 -30.17 0.58 -8.53
C GLY A 137 -29.58 1.98 -8.49
N VAL A 138 -28.24 2.06 -8.41
CA VAL A 138 -27.46 3.29 -8.28
C VAL A 138 -26.51 3.43 -9.46
N LEU A 139 -26.53 4.60 -10.11
CA LEU A 139 -25.53 5.01 -11.10
C LEU A 139 -24.73 6.21 -10.55
N ILE A 140 -23.42 6.06 -10.46
CA ILE A 140 -22.47 7.15 -10.17
C ILE A 140 -21.78 7.50 -11.49
N LEU A 141 -22.21 8.57 -12.14
CA LEU A 141 -21.75 8.94 -13.47
C LEU A 141 -20.87 10.18 -13.41
N ALA A 142 -19.65 10.07 -13.94
CA ALA A 142 -18.81 11.21 -14.26
C ALA A 142 -18.58 11.26 -15.76
N GLU A 143 -19.09 12.31 -16.40
CA GLU A 143 -18.97 12.52 -17.83
C GLU A 143 -18.54 13.96 -18.15
N ASN A 144 -17.44 14.09 -18.90
CA ASN A 144 -16.93 15.37 -19.38
C ASN A 144 -16.78 16.42 -18.27
N SER A 145 -16.33 15.99 -17.08
CA SER A 145 -16.25 16.81 -15.87
C SER A 145 -14.85 16.87 -15.24
N GLY A 146 -13.87 16.16 -15.81
CA GLY A 146 -12.51 16.13 -15.27
C GLY A 146 -12.42 15.25 -14.02
N ASP A 147 -11.54 15.59 -13.09
CA ASP A 147 -11.39 14.81 -11.86
C ASP A 147 -12.57 15.08 -10.92
N ARG A 148 -13.27 14.03 -10.49
CA ARG A 148 -14.35 14.09 -9.50
C ARG A 148 -13.86 13.50 -8.17
N HIS A 149 -13.77 14.35 -7.15
CA HIS A 149 -13.10 14.03 -5.89
C HIS A 149 -14.09 13.65 -4.78
N GLN A 150 -13.66 12.77 -3.86
CA GLN A 150 -14.28 12.53 -2.55
C GLN A 150 -15.81 12.29 -2.60
N ILE A 151 -16.21 11.24 -3.30
CA ILE A 151 -17.60 10.79 -3.34
C ILE A 151 -17.74 9.58 -2.43
N THR A 152 -18.65 9.61 -1.47
CA THR A 152 -18.92 8.47 -0.58
C THR A 152 -20.37 8.01 -0.73
N VAL A 153 -20.56 6.75 -1.10
CA VAL A 153 -21.83 6.05 -1.02
C VAL A 153 -21.75 5.11 0.18
N GLN A 154 -22.59 5.33 1.19
CA GLN A 154 -22.45 4.63 2.46
C GLN A 154 -23.78 4.10 3.00
N ASN A 155 -23.78 2.89 3.56
CA ASN A 155 -24.95 2.33 4.23
C ASN A 155 -26.23 2.41 3.38
N LEU A 156 -26.12 2.15 2.08
CA LEU A 156 -27.29 2.00 1.22
C LEU A 156 -27.80 0.57 1.27
N THR A 157 -29.11 0.40 1.13
CA THR A 157 -29.71 -0.91 0.85
C THR A 157 -30.24 -0.88 -0.57
N VAL A 158 -29.54 -1.50 -1.51
CA VAL A 158 -29.93 -1.59 -2.92
C VAL A 158 -30.51 -2.97 -3.13
N LYS A 159 -31.82 -3.08 -3.32
CA LYS A 159 -32.46 -4.39 -3.41
C LYS A 159 -33.52 -4.50 -4.49
N ASN A 160 -33.79 -5.72 -4.93
CA ASN A 160 -34.86 -6.02 -5.89
C ASN A 160 -34.69 -5.17 -7.17
N VAL A 161 -33.60 -5.42 -7.88
CA VAL A 161 -33.28 -4.75 -9.15
C VAL A 161 -33.19 -5.82 -10.23
N ASN A 162 -34.26 -5.99 -11.00
CA ASN A 162 -34.30 -7.00 -12.05
C ASN A 162 -33.72 -6.44 -13.36
N GLY A 163 -32.40 -6.29 -13.41
CA GLY A 163 -31.70 -6.02 -14.66
C GLY A 163 -31.42 -7.27 -15.48
N SER A 164 -30.98 -7.06 -16.72
CA SER A 164 -30.65 -8.12 -17.66
C SER A 164 -29.50 -8.99 -17.14
N LEU A 165 -29.65 -10.30 -17.33
CA LEU A 165 -28.63 -11.31 -17.00
C LEU A 165 -27.60 -11.50 -18.11
N ILE A 166 -27.75 -10.81 -19.25
CA ILE A 166 -26.95 -11.00 -20.45
C ILE A 166 -25.92 -9.86 -20.57
N LYS A 167 -24.62 -10.18 -20.57
CA LYS A 167 -23.53 -9.17 -20.59
C LYS A 167 -23.54 -8.35 -21.89
N LYS A 168 -23.63 -9.01 -23.05
CA LYS A 168 -23.54 -8.39 -24.38
C LYS A 168 -24.65 -7.37 -24.69
N ASP A 169 -25.81 -7.52 -24.07
CA ASP A 169 -26.97 -6.66 -24.31
C ASP A 169 -27.03 -5.47 -23.35
N GLY A 170 -26.07 -5.38 -22.43
CA GLY A 170 -26.00 -4.40 -21.34
C GLY A 170 -26.51 -4.99 -20.03
N SER A 171 -25.58 -5.51 -19.22
CA SER A 171 -25.89 -6.10 -17.92
C SER A 171 -26.58 -5.10 -16.98
N GLY A 172 -27.43 -5.62 -16.10
CA GLY A 172 -27.90 -4.85 -14.94
C GLY A 172 -27.03 -5.02 -13.70
N GLY A 173 -27.43 -4.42 -12.59
CA GLY A 173 -26.78 -4.66 -11.30
C GLY A 173 -27.25 -3.76 -10.15
N GLY A 174 -26.54 -3.81 -9.02
CA GLY A 174 -26.84 -3.01 -7.85
C GLY A 174 -26.32 -1.58 -7.97
N ILE A 175 -25.00 -1.43 -7.82
CA ILE A 175 -24.29 -0.15 -7.86
C ILE A 175 -23.32 -0.17 -9.05
N TYR A 176 -23.46 0.78 -9.95
CA TYR A 176 -22.61 0.95 -11.11
C TYR A 176 -21.96 2.34 -11.09
N TRP A 177 -20.64 2.44 -11.22
CA TRP A 177 -19.98 3.72 -11.50
C TRP A 177 -19.37 3.74 -12.88
N GLU A 178 -19.49 4.88 -13.56
CA GLU A 178 -18.97 5.06 -14.91
C GLU A 178 -18.24 6.39 -15.02
N ASN A 179 -17.01 6.35 -15.53
CA ASN A 179 -16.28 7.55 -15.92
C ASN A 179 -15.97 7.55 -17.41
N LYS A 180 -16.34 8.63 -18.10
CA LYS A 180 -16.14 8.78 -19.55
C LYS A 180 -16.03 10.24 -19.96
N GLY A 181 -15.61 10.48 -21.19
CA GLY A 181 -15.46 11.82 -21.72
C GLY A 181 -14.73 11.82 -23.05
N ASP A 182 -15.37 12.43 -24.03
CA ASP A 182 -14.86 12.71 -25.37
C ASP A 182 -14.29 14.13 -25.49
N ARG A 183 -14.75 15.05 -24.63
CA ARG A 183 -14.29 16.45 -24.56
C ARG A 183 -13.34 16.69 -23.41
N ILE A 184 -13.66 16.16 -22.23
CA ILE A 184 -12.82 16.28 -21.02
C ILE A 184 -12.62 14.89 -20.47
N LYS A 185 -11.37 14.41 -20.47
CA LYS A 185 -11.02 13.13 -19.86
C LYS A 185 -11.38 13.18 -18.38
N THR A 186 -12.13 12.20 -17.91
CA THR A 186 -12.85 12.26 -16.62
C THR A 186 -12.57 11.01 -15.79
N ARG A 187 -12.33 11.15 -14.49
CA ARG A 187 -12.10 10.02 -13.58
C ARG A 187 -12.56 10.34 -12.16
N PHE A 188 -12.67 9.30 -11.35
CA PHE A 188 -12.90 9.48 -9.92
C PHE A 188 -11.57 9.49 -9.15
N ILE A 189 -11.51 10.30 -8.10
CA ILE A 189 -10.42 10.32 -7.13
C ILE A 189 -11.04 10.23 -5.73
N ASP A 190 -10.68 9.21 -4.96
CA ASP A 190 -11.24 8.95 -3.62
C ASP A 190 -12.76 8.64 -3.64
N LEU A 191 -13.19 7.73 -4.54
CA LEU A 191 -14.55 7.18 -4.54
C LEU A 191 -14.66 6.04 -3.51
N LYS A 192 -15.64 6.13 -2.61
CA LYS A 192 -15.87 5.17 -1.53
C LYS A 192 -17.26 4.55 -1.63
N ILE A 193 -17.34 3.23 -1.56
CA ILE A 193 -18.58 2.45 -1.45
C ILE A 193 -18.49 1.62 -0.18
N LEU A 194 -19.19 2.07 0.86
CA LEU A 194 -19.01 1.63 2.23
C LEU A 194 -20.29 1.03 2.80
N ASP A 195 -20.19 -0.11 3.47
CA ASP A 195 -21.24 -0.68 4.32
C ASP A 195 -22.61 -0.85 3.60
N CYS A 196 -22.60 -1.01 2.27
CA CYS A 196 -23.83 -1.15 1.49
C CYS A 196 -24.30 -2.61 1.45
N HIS A 197 -25.61 -2.80 1.42
CA HIS A 197 -26.24 -4.09 1.23
C HIS A 197 -26.87 -4.14 -0.17
N VAL A 198 -26.30 -4.93 -1.08
CA VAL A 198 -26.82 -5.20 -2.41
C VAL A 198 -27.52 -6.55 -2.40
N LYS A 199 -28.82 -6.59 -2.68
CA LYS A 199 -29.64 -7.79 -2.50
C LYS A 199 -30.58 -8.06 -3.67
N ASP A 200 -30.53 -9.27 -4.23
CA ASP A 200 -31.43 -9.69 -5.33
C ASP A 200 -31.37 -8.72 -6.53
N CYS A 201 -30.14 -8.35 -6.90
CA CYS A 201 -29.84 -7.48 -8.03
C CYS A 201 -29.27 -8.32 -9.19
N GLY A 202 -29.98 -8.32 -10.33
CA GLY A 202 -29.48 -8.93 -11.57
C GLY A 202 -28.84 -7.87 -12.46
N ARG A 203 -27.68 -8.10 -13.07
CA ARG A 203 -26.78 -9.27 -13.02
C ARG A 203 -25.70 -9.14 -11.94
N ASN A 204 -25.11 -7.95 -11.82
CA ASN A 204 -23.89 -7.69 -11.05
C ASN A 204 -24.18 -7.01 -9.70
N GLY A 205 -23.24 -7.08 -8.76
CA GLY A 205 -23.31 -6.38 -7.48
C GLY A 205 -22.86 -4.93 -7.59
N ILE A 206 -21.56 -4.71 -7.39
CA ILE A 206 -20.87 -3.42 -7.39
C ILE A 206 -19.82 -3.44 -8.51
N TYR A 207 -20.03 -2.71 -9.59
CA TYR A 207 -19.13 -2.81 -10.75
C TYR A 207 -18.96 -1.46 -11.44
N SER A 208 -18.09 -1.42 -12.45
CA SER A 208 -17.75 -0.16 -13.10
C SER A 208 -17.45 -0.24 -14.58
N GLY A 209 -17.42 0.93 -15.22
CA GLY A 209 -17.00 1.14 -16.59
C GLY A 209 -16.09 2.36 -16.66
N GLY A 210 -15.02 2.27 -17.44
CA GLY A 210 -14.04 3.33 -17.53
C GLY A 210 -12.99 3.07 -18.60
N TYR A 211 -11.91 3.85 -18.54
CA TYR A 211 -10.80 3.78 -19.49
C TYR A 211 -9.88 2.58 -19.22
N SER A 212 -10.33 1.37 -19.56
CA SER A 212 -9.62 0.11 -19.31
C SER A 212 -8.65 -0.33 -20.41
N GLY A 213 -8.86 0.10 -21.66
CA GLY A 213 -7.92 -0.16 -22.76
C GLY A 213 -6.58 0.52 -22.49
N ARG A 214 -5.47 -0.24 -22.57
CA ARG A 214 -4.15 0.30 -22.21
C ARG A 214 -3.60 1.37 -23.16
N ASP A 215 -4.18 1.50 -24.35
CA ASP A 215 -3.97 2.58 -25.31
C ASP A 215 -4.78 3.85 -25.00
N ASN A 216 -5.80 3.76 -24.15
CA ASN A 216 -6.62 4.88 -23.69
C ASN A 216 -6.63 5.01 -22.16
N TRP A 217 -5.69 4.38 -21.47
CA TRP A 217 -5.62 4.28 -20.02
C TRP A 217 -5.78 5.64 -19.31
N TYR A 218 -6.74 5.71 -18.38
CA TYR A 218 -6.94 6.88 -17.51
C TYR A 218 -7.72 6.47 -16.26
N PRO A 219 -7.00 5.90 -15.28
CA PRO A 219 -7.65 5.17 -14.21
C PRO A 219 -8.30 6.10 -13.20
N SER A 220 -9.36 5.59 -12.56
CA SER A 220 -9.82 6.15 -11.28
C SER A 220 -8.83 5.81 -10.17
N LEU A 221 -8.60 6.76 -9.26
CA LEU A 221 -7.57 6.67 -8.22
C LEU A 221 -8.17 6.58 -6.81
N GLY A 222 -7.59 5.74 -5.96
CA GLY A 222 -7.99 5.66 -4.54
C GLY A 222 -9.42 5.20 -4.33
N VAL A 223 -9.91 4.27 -5.17
CA VAL A 223 -11.23 3.66 -4.99
C VAL A 223 -11.20 2.73 -3.78
N LEU A 224 -12.16 2.87 -2.85
CA LEU A 224 -12.32 2.01 -1.68
C LEU A 224 -13.70 1.37 -1.67
N ILE A 225 -13.75 0.04 -1.64
CA ILE A 225 -14.98 -0.75 -1.57
C ILE A 225 -14.91 -1.61 -0.31
N LYS A 226 -15.66 -1.22 0.72
CA LYS A 226 -15.48 -1.80 2.07
C LYS A 226 -16.78 -2.13 2.79
N GLY A 227 -16.80 -3.26 3.49
CA GLY A 227 -17.87 -3.59 4.43
C GLY A 227 -19.20 -3.94 3.76
N ASN A 228 -19.21 -4.19 2.45
CA ASN A 228 -20.44 -4.40 1.70
C ASN A 228 -20.92 -5.85 1.81
N LEU A 229 -22.23 -6.05 1.87
CA LEU A 229 -22.89 -7.35 1.82
C LEU A 229 -23.61 -7.51 0.48
N LEU A 230 -23.30 -8.56 -0.27
CA LEU A 230 -23.91 -8.92 -1.54
C LEU A 230 -24.63 -10.26 -1.38
N GLU A 231 -25.95 -10.26 -1.46
CA GLU A 231 -26.80 -11.46 -1.39
C GLU A 231 -27.63 -11.60 -2.68
N GLY A 232 -27.78 -12.80 -3.22
CA GLY A 232 -28.68 -13.00 -4.37
C GLY A 232 -28.17 -12.41 -5.70
N VAL A 233 -26.88 -12.11 -5.81
CA VAL A 233 -26.24 -11.61 -7.04
C VAL A 233 -25.79 -12.80 -7.89
N SER A 234 -26.32 -12.93 -9.11
CA SER A 234 -26.06 -14.10 -9.97
C SER A 234 -24.78 -14.00 -10.80
N GLY A 235 -24.37 -12.78 -11.16
CA GLY A 235 -23.17 -12.50 -11.94
C GLY A 235 -22.05 -11.95 -11.08
N ASP A 236 -21.34 -10.96 -11.59
CA ASP A 236 -20.11 -10.48 -10.94
C ASP A 236 -20.43 -9.78 -9.62
N GLY A 237 -19.67 -10.08 -8.57
CA GLY A 237 -19.85 -9.47 -7.25
C GLY A 237 -19.31 -8.05 -7.21
N ILE A 238 -17.98 -7.90 -7.13
CA ILE A 238 -17.28 -6.60 -7.07
C ILE A 238 -16.24 -6.50 -8.18
N VAL A 239 -16.38 -5.52 -9.08
CA VAL A 239 -15.49 -5.35 -10.25
C VAL A 239 -15.06 -3.90 -10.48
N PRO A 240 -13.90 -3.45 -9.95
CA PRO A 240 -13.26 -2.25 -10.43
C PRO A 240 -12.67 -2.47 -11.83
N ILE A 241 -12.99 -1.57 -12.75
CA ILE A 241 -12.54 -1.56 -14.13
C ILE A 241 -11.77 -0.26 -14.37
N GLY A 242 -10.51 -0.36 -14.80
CA GLY A 242 -9.72 0.83 -15.09
C GLY A 242 -9.40 1.65 -13.85
N CYS A 243 -8.84 1.03 -12.82
CA CYS A 243 -8.47 1.67 -11.56
C CYS A 243 -6.97 1.52 -11.25
N ASP A 244 -6.44 2.44 -10.44
CA ASP A 244 -5.09 2.35 -9.89
C ASP A 244 -5.14 2.58 -8.37
N GLY A 245 -4.65 1.60 -7.60
CA GLY A 245 -4.68 1.64 -6.14
C GLY A 245 -6.05 1.36 -5.53
N ALA A 246 -6.91 0.59 -6.19
CA ALA A 246 -8.20 0.20 -5.64
C ALA A 246 -8.03 -0.76 -4.44
N VAL A 247 -8.79 -0.53 -3.37
CA VAL A 247 -8.81 -1.40 -2.18
C VAL A 247 -10.21 -1.97 -1.98
N ILE A 248 -10.31 -3.30 -1.94
CA ILE A 248 -11.55 -4.04 -1.74
C ILE A 248 -11.39 -4.86 -0.46
N GLU A 249 -12.08 -4.47 0.62
CA GLU A 249 -11.90 -5.13 1.91
C GLU A 249 -13.15 -5.33 2.77
N TYR A 250 -13.18 -6.43 3.55
CA TYR A 250 -14.31 -6.74 4.45
C TYR A 250 -15.67 -6.85 3.77
N ASN A 251 -15.70 -7.25 2.50
CA ASN A 251 -16.95 -7.49 1.78
C ASN A 251 -17.33 -8.97 1.86
N VAL A 252 -18.64 -9.26 1.85
CA VAL A 252 -19.19 -10.61 1.85
C VAL A 252 -20.11 -10.76 0.65
N MET A 253 -19.87 -11.79 -0.17
CA MET A 253 -20.76 -12.21 -1.25
C MET A 253 -21.23 -13.64 -1.00
N LYS A 254 -22.54 -13.86 -0.99
CA LYS A 254 -23.13 -15.18 -0.73
C LYS A 254 -24.50 -15.35 -1.39
N ASP A 255 -25.06 -16.55 -1.28
CA ASP A 255 -26.42 -16.89 -1.72
C ASP A 255 -26.65 -16.56 -3.21
N CYS A 256 -25.66 -16.83 -4.07
CA CYS A 256 -25.69 -16.47 -5.49
C CYS A 256 -26.58 -17.45 -6.26
N PRO A 257 -27.69 -17.01 -6.90
CA PRO A 257 -28.63 -17.93 -7.53
C PRO A 257 -28.09 -18.49 -8.85
N ASP A 258 -28.34 -19.77 -9.09
CA ASP A 258 -27.91 -20.47 -10.30
C ASP A 258 -28.85 -20.21 -11.49
N ILE A 259 -28.86 -18.96 -11.99
CA ILE A 259 -29.81 -18.48 -13.02
C ILE A 259 -29.15 -17.90 -14.28
N LEU A 260 -27.81 -17.83 -14.33
CA LEU A 260 -27.10 -17.41 -15.53
C LEU A 260 -27.19 -18.49 -16.61
N SER A 261 -27.20 -18.06 -17.88
CA SER A 261 -27.14 -19.00 -19.00
C SER A 261 -25.73 -19.61 -19.12
N PRO A 262 -25.57 -20.77 -19.79
CA PRO A 262 -24.26 -21.36 -20.05
C PRO A 262 -23.27 -20.50 -20.86
N ASP A 263 -23.74 -19.42 -21.48
CA ASP A 263 -22.92 -18.49 -22.25
C ASP A 263 -22.38 -17.31 -21.41
N GLU A 264 -22.78 -17.20 -20.13
CA GLU A 264 -22.42 -16.10 -19.26
C GLU A 264 -21.32 -16.49 -18.26
N ALA A 265 -20.30 -15.63 -18.18
CA ALA A 265 -19.12 -15.80 -17.34
C ALA A 265 -19.04 -14.69 -16.29
N ALA A 266 -18.81 -15.04 -15.03
CA ALA A 266 -18.70 -14.10 -13.92
C ALA A 266 -17.86 -14.70 -12.79
N ALA A 267 -17.22 -13.83 -12.02
CA ALA A 267 -16.48 -14.19 -10.82
C ALA A 267 -16.91 -13.30 -9.62
N GLY A 268 -16.52 -13.69 -8.41
CA GLY A 268 -16.96 -13.02 -7.19
C GLY A 268 -16.37 -11.61 -7.05
N ILE A 269 -15.10 -11.51 -6.65
CA ILE A 269 -14.43 -10.23 -6.41
C ILE A 269 -13.11 -10.19 -7.20
N TRP A 270 -12.98 -9.23 -8.12
CA TRP A 270 -11.89 -9.25 -9.07
C TRP A 270 -11.69 -7.92 -9.83
N PRO A 271 -10.47 -7.53 -10.22
CA PRO A 271 -10.22 -6.34 -11.03
C PRO A 271 -10.16 -6.65 -12.54
N TRP A 272 -10.60 -5.71 -13.38
CA TRP A 272 -10.38 -5.74 -14.84
C TRP A 272 -9.51 -4.56 -15.27
N SER A 273 -8.33 -4.84 -15.82
CA SER A 273 -7.35 -3.83 -16.25
C SER A 273 -7.13 -2.79 -15.17
N CYS A 274 -6.52 -3.21 -14.05
CA CYS A 274 -6.21 -2.33 -12.92
C CYS A 274 -4.74 -2.46 -12.53
N ASP A 275 -4.17 -1.39 -11.97
CA ASP A 275 -2.85 -1.42 -11.34
C ASP A 275 -2.99 -1.35 -9.81
N ASN A 276 -2.10 -2.03 -9.08
CA ASN A 276 -1.95 -1.91 -7.62
C ASN A 276 -3.23 -2.19 -6.81
N THR A 277 -4.07 -3.13 -7.27
CA THR A 277 -5.32 -3.47 -6.56
C THR A 277 -5.03 -4.36 -5.36
N ILE A 278 -5.64 -4.06 -4.21
CA ILE A 278 -5.59 -4.90 -3.00
C ILE A 278 -6.98 -5.45 -2.71
N ILE A 279 -7.10 -6.77 -2.66
CA ILE A 279 -8.31 -7.53 -2.29
C ILE A 279 -8.00 -8.26 -0.99
N GLN A 280 -8.59 -7.82 0.13
CA GLN A 280 -8.29 -8.40 1.44
C GLN A 280 -9.44 -8.53 2.43
N TYR A 281 -9.41 -9.56 3.28
CA TYR A 281 -10.44 -9.79 4.30
C TYR A 281 -11.86 -9.91 3.74
N ASN A 282 -12.02 -10.38 2.50
CA ASN A 282 -13.33 -10.62 1.89
C ASN A 282 -13.75 -12.09 2.03
N GLU A 283 -15.06 -12.32 1.98
CA GLU A 283 -15.67 -13.64 1.91
C GLU A 283 -16.47 -13.79 0.62
N VAL A 284 -16.24 -14.88 -0.13
CA VAL A 284 -17.07 -15.22 -1.29
C VAL A 284 -17.51 -16.68 -1.21
N SER A 285 -18.82 -16.90 -1.25
CA SER A 285 -19.38 -18.25 -1.19
C SER A 285 -20.56 -18.49 -2.11
N GLY A 286 -20.70 -19.76 -2.51
CA GLY A 286 -21.84 -20.23 -3.29
C GLY A 286 -21.99 -19.57 -4.67
N HIS A 287 -20.91 -19.06 -5.28
CA HIS A 287 -21.00 -18.45 -6.60
C HIS A 287 -21.25 -19.49 -7.70
N ASN A 288 -22.34 -19.34 -8.45
CA ASN A 288 -22.86 -20.35 -9.40
C ASN A 288 -22.75 -19.95 -10.89
N ALA A 289 -21.84 -19.05 -11.28
CA ALA A 289 -21.69 -18.70 -12.69
C ALA A 289 -21.31 -19.92 -13.56
N LYS A 290 -21.90 -20.01 -14.76
CA LYS A 290 -21.87 -21.24 -15.57
C LYS A 290 -20.57 -21.48 -16.36
N TRP A 291 -19.72 -20.47 -16.52
CA TRP A 291 -18.43 -20.59 -17.20
C TRP A 291 -17.25 -20.44 -16.23
N ASP A 292 -17.13 -19.29 -15.55
CA ASP A 292 -16.08 -19.02 -14.56
C ASP A 292 -16.52 -19.47 -13.15
N GLY A 293 -17.08 -18.58 -12.31
CA GLY A 293 -17.66 -18.92 -11.02
C GLY A 293 -16.65 -19.04 -9.87
N GLN A 294 -15.42 -18.55 -10.04
CA GLN A 294 -14.42 -18.49 -9.00
C GLN A 294 -14.78 -17.43 -7.95
N GLY A 295 -14.35 -17.63 -6.71
CA GLY A 295 -14.49 -16.63 -5.64
C GLY A 295 -13.73 -15.34 -5.94
N PHE A 296 -12.49 -15.46 -6.42
CA PHE A 296 -11.59 -14.35 -6.72
C PHE A 296 -10.95 -14.50 -8.10
N ASP A 297 -10.60 -13.37 -8.71
CA ASP A 297 -9.88 -13.35 -9.99
C ASP A 297 -8.90 -12.16 -10.06
N SER A 298 -7.83 -12.33 -10.84
CA SER A 298 -6.93 -11.30 -11.33
C SER A 298 -6.92 -11.36 -12.86
N ASP A 299 -7.85 -10.63 -13.46
CA ASP A 299 -8.13 -10.68 -14.89
C ASP A 299 -7.21 -9.73 -15.69
N TYR A 300 -7.43 -9.72 -16.99
CA TYR A 300 -6.96 -8.84 -18.05
C TYR A 300 -6.16 -7.62 -17.62
N ASN A 301 -4.96 -7.46 -18.19
CA ASN A 301 -4.13 -6.27 -18.05
C ASN A 301 -3.78 -5.89 -16.60
N CYS A 302 -4.01 -6.72 -15.58
CA CYS A 302 -3.77 -6.27 -14.21
C CYS A 302 -2.28 -6.29 -13.85
N ARG A 303 -1.81 -5.30 -13.08
CA ARG A 303 -0.43 -5.27 -12.57
C ARG A 303 -0.39 -5.10 -11.06
N ASN A 304 0.44 -5.89 -10.39
CA ASN A 304 0.63 -5.84 -8.93
C ASN A 304 -0.65 -6.06 -8.12
N THR A 305 -1.58 -6.88 -8.61
CA THR A 305 -2.78 -7.26 -7.84
C THR A 305 -2.37 -8.10 -6.63
N ILE A 306 -2.84 -7.73 -5.44
CA ILE A 306 -2.63 -8.49 -4.20
C ILE A 306 -3.96 -9.06 -3.72
N ILE A 307 -4.10 -10.38 -3.68
CA ILE A 307 -5.23 -11.11 -3.11
C ILE A 307 -4.75 -11.75 -1.81
N GLN A 308 -5.14 -11.20 -0.66
CA GLN A 308 -4.64 -11.67 0.64
C GLN A 308 -5.68 -11.74 1.75
N TYR A 309 -5.55 -12.67 2.68
CA TYR A 309 -6.40 -12.71 3.88
C TYR A 309 -7.89 -12.92 3.58
N ASN A 310 -8.23 -13.48 2.41
CA ASN A 310 -9.62 -13.72 2.02
C ASN A 310 -10.04 -15.16 2.36
N TYR A 311 -11.36 -15.35 2.44
CA TYR A 311 -12.00 -16.64 2.63
C TYR A 311 -12.92 -16.94 1.45
N SER A 312 -12.74 -18.08 0.80
CA SER A 312 -13.67 -18.59 -0.21
C SER A 312 -14.17 -19.97 0.16
N HIS A 313 -15.45 -20.23 -0.10
CA HIS A 313 -15.96 -21.59 0.05
C HIS A 313 -17.18 -21.89 -0.80
N ASP A 314 -17.32 -23.16 -1.17
CA ASP A 314 -18.48 -23.70 -1.87
C ASP A 314 -18.81 -22.98 -3.20
N ASN A 315 -17.82 -22.36 -3.85
CA ASN A 315 -18.02 -21.73 -5.15
C ASN A 315 -17.97 -22.79 -6.26
N ALA A 316 -18.86 -22.68 -7.25
CA ALA A 316 -18.96 -23.65 -8.34
C ALA A 316 -17.68 -23.67 -9.20
N GLY A 317 -17.05 -22.51 -9.42
CA GLY A 317 -15.90 -22.38 -10.32
C GLY A 317 -14.53 -22.57 -9.71
N GLY A 318 -14.41 -22.56 -8.38
CA GLY A 318 -13.12 -22.63 -7.69
C GLY A 318 -12.86 -21.43 -6.78
N PHE A 319 -11.66 -21.37 -6.23
CA PHE A 319 -11.19 -20.27 -5.41
C PHE A 319 -10.72 -19.11 -6.28
N LEU A 320 -9.85 -19.39 -7.25
CA LEU A 320 -9.03 -18.37 -7.91
C LEU A 320 -8.94 -18.57 -9.42
N LEU A 321 -9.09 -17.47 -10.16
CA LEU A 321 -8.64 -17.31 -11.53
C LEU A 321 -7.50 -16.28 -11.60
N VAL A 322 -6.50 -16.53 -12.45
CA VAL A 322 -5.55 -15.52 -12.90
C VAL A 322 -5.46 -15.64 -14.41
N CYS A 323 -5.89 -14.62 -15.14
CA CYS A 323 -6.02 -14.75 -16.58
C CYS A 323 -5.69 -13.49 -17.37
N ASN A 324 -5.39 -13.71 -18.65
CA ASN A 324 -5.37 -12.70 -19.70
C ASN A 324 -5.59 -13.41 -21.04
N ASP A 325 -6.09 -12.70 -22.05
CA ASP A 325 -6.20 -13.26 -23.41
C ASP A 325 -4.86 -13.17 -24.15
N GLY A 326 -4.36 -14.31 -24.65
CA GLY A 326 -3.15 -14.38 -25.46
C GLY A 326 -3.33 -13.99 -26.92
N ASP A 327 -4.54 -14.12 -27.50
CA ASP A 327 -4.78 -13.89 -28.93
C ASP A 327 -4.61 -12.41 -29.30
N SER A 328 -4.80 -11.54 -28.31
CA SER A 328 -4.64 -10.09 -28.45
C SER A 328 -3.41 -9.54 -27.74
N LEU A 329 -2.54 -10.39 -27.18
CA LEU A 329 -1.30 -9.95 -26.54
C LEU A 329 -0.43 -9.15 -27.52
N GLY A 330 0.02 -7.97 -27.09
CA GLY A 330 0.84 -7.07 -27.91
C GLY A 330 0.03 -6.12 -28.82
N LYS A 331 -1.31 -6.19 -28.81
CA LYS A 331 -2.14 -5.07 -29.25
C LYS A 331 -1.96 -3.92 -28.26
N ASN A 332 -2.04 -2.68 -28.72
CA ASN A 332 -1.77 -1.49 -27.89
C ASN A 332 -2.65 -1.41 -26.62
N TRP A 333 -3.81 -2.06 -26.62
CA TRP A 333 -4.76 -2.09 -25.51
C TRP A 333 -4.59 -3.31 -24.57
N ASN A 334 -3.77 -4.32 -24.92
CA ASN A 334 -3.52 -5.53 -24.13
C ASN A 334 -2.01 -5.73 -23.89
N ILE A 335 -1.61 -5.62 -22.63
CA ILE A 335 -0.22 -5.72 -22.15
C ILE A 335 0.05 -6.99 -21.33
N GLY A 336 -0.94 -7.86 -21.14
CA GLY A 336 -0.82 -9.03 -20.25
C GLY A 336 -1.07 -8.68 -18.77
N THR A 337 -1.23 -9.72 -17.95
CA THR A 337 -1.39 -9.61 -16.49
C THR A 337 -0.06 -9.95 -15.83
N ASP A 338 0.42 -9.10 -14.90
CA ASP A 338 1.77 -9.22 -14.34
C ASP A 338 1.81 -9.03 -12.81
N ASN A 339 2.67 -9.81 -12.16
CA ASN A 339 3.02 -9.66 -10.74
C ASN A 339 1.81 -9.77 -9.78
N THR A 340 0.89 -10.71 -10.04
CA THR A 340 -0.18 -11.02 -9.09
C THR A 340 0.36 -11.76 -7.88
N ILE A 341 0.08 -11.27 -6.66
CA ILE A 341 0.45 -11.88 -5.39
C ILE A 341 -0.80 -12.43 -4.70
N ILE A 342 -0.84 -13.73 -4.47
CA ILE A 342 -1.92 -14.42 -3.76
C ILE A 342 -1.36 -15.02 -2.48
N ARG A 343 -1.74 -14.49 -1.32
CA ARG A 343 -1.16 -14.95 -0.06
C ARG A 343 -2.09 -15.02 1.13
N TYR A 344 -1.85 -16.00 2.01
CA TYR A 344 -2.59 -16.11 3.27
C TYR A 344 -4.12 -16.10 3.09
N ASN A 345 -4.63 -16.72 2.02
CA ASN A 345 -6.06 -16.94 1.82
C ASN A 345 -6.45 -18.35 2.27
N VAL A 346 -7.73 -18.54 2.58
CA VAL A 346 -8.31 -19.85 2.90
C VAL A 346 -9.39 -20.16 1.88
N SER A 347 -9.26 -21.30 1.21
CA SER A 347 -10.24 -21.84 0.27
C SER A 347 -10.74 -23.18 0.81
N ILE A 348 -12.04 -23.31 1.06
CA ILE A 348 -12.64 -24.55 1.56
C ILE A 348 -13.74 -25.02 0.61
N ASN A 349 -13.60 -26.24 0.11
CA ASN A 349 -14.62 -26.90 -0.71
C ASN A 349 -15.00 -26.17 -2.02
N ASP A 350 -14.17 -25.25 -2.50
CA ASP A 350 -14.38 -24.65 -3.82
C ASP A 350 -14.24 -25.67 -4.97
N GLY A 351 -14.84 -25.37 -6.12
CA GLY A 351 -14.91 -26.24 -7.29
C GLY A 351 -16.07 -27.23 -7.18
N LEU A 352 -17.32 -26.75 -7.11
CA LEU A 352 -18.53 -27.56 -6.90
C LEU A 352 -19.44 -27.67 -8.12
N ARG A 353 -18.93 -27.40 -9.33
CA ARG A 353 -19.79 -27.42 -10.51
C ARG A 353 -20.37 -28.82 -10.77
N ALA A 354 -21.68 -28.94 -10.59
CA ALA A 354 -22.41 -30.19 -10.75
C ALA A 354 -22.93 -30.44 -12.19
N TYR A 355 -22.34 -29.77 -13.19
CA TYR A 355 -22.74 -29.89 -14.59
C TYR A 355 -21.58 -29.56 -15.54
N PRO A 356 -21.58 -30.08 -16.78
CA PRO A 356 -20.58 -29.74 -17.76
C PRO A 356 -20.71 -28.28 -18.25
N THR A 357 -19.57 -27.64 -18.45
CA THR A 357 -19.40 -26.37 -19.12
C THR A 357 -19.52 -26.56 -20.63
N LYS A 358 -19.81 -25.47 -21.35
CA LYS A 358 -20.02 -25.51 -22.80
C LYS A 358 -18.81 -26.01 -23.60
N GLN A 359 -17.58 -25.80 -23.13
CA GLN A 359 -16.36 -26.01 -23.91
C GLN A 359 -15.33 -26.93 -23.24
N ALA A 360 -15.46 -27.26 -21.95
CA ALA A 360 -14.40 -27.94 -21.19
C ALA A 360 -14.90 -29.08 -20.28
N GLY A 361 -16.06 -29.68 -20.56
CA GLY A 361 -16.60 -30.75 -19.71
C GLY A 361 -16.88 -30.23 -18.30
N TRP A 362 -16.66 -31.00 -17.24
CA TRP A 362 -16.97 -30.60 -15.86
C TRP A 362 -15.94 -29.64 -15.22
N PHE A 363 -15.42 -28.70 -16.00
CA PHE A 363 -14.34 -27.79 -15.61
C PHE A 363 -14.69 -26.93 -14.38
N SER A 364 -13.98 -27.15 -13.27
CA SER A 364 -14.10 -26.36 -12.04
C SER A 364 -12.86 -26.50 -11.14
N PRO A 365 -11.65 -26.27 -11.67
CA PRO A 365 -10.43 -26.36 -10.87
C PRO A 365 -10.44 -25.34 -9.72
N VAL A 366 -9.88 -25.72 -8.57
CA VAL A 366 -9.82 -24.80 -7.41
C VAL A 366 -8.96 -23.58 -7.71
N ILE A 367 -7.83 -23.77 -8.40
CA ILE A 367 -6.94 -22.70 -8.88
C ILE A 367 -6.81 -22.84 -10.39
N HIS A 368 -7.15 -21.78 -11.12
CA HIS A 368 -7.00 -21.70 -12.57
C HIS A 368 -6.05 -20.55 -12.94
N ILE A 369 -4.99 -20.86 -13.67
CA ILE A 369 -4.03 -19.86 -14.18
C ILE A 369 -3.91 -20.07 -15.69
N THR A 370 -4.18 -19.04 -16.49
CA THR A 370 -4.24 -19.21 -17.95
C THR A 370 -3.86 -17.96 -18.75
N GLY A 371 -3.31 -18.14 -19.95
CA GLY A 371 -2.91 -17.04 -20.83
C GLY A 371 -1.58 -16.37 -20.44
N PRO A 372 -1.25 -15.20 -21.03
CA PRO A 372 0.00 -14.49 -20.80
C PRO A 372 -0.03 -13.75 -19.45
N VAL A 373 0.17 -14.54 -18.40
CA VAL A 373 0.27 -14.06 -17.03
C VAL A 373 1.69 -14.29 -16.51
N THR A 374 2.36 -13.25 -16.01
CA THR A 374 3.78 -13.30 -15.63
C THR A 374 3.98 -13.00 -14.16
N ASN A 375 5.05 -13.57 -13.58
CA ASN A 375 5.53 -13.25 -12.22
C ASN A 375 4.49 -13.49 -11.10
N THR A 376 3.58 -14.45 -11.28
CA THR A 376 2.56 -14.75 -10.26
C THR A 376 3.19 -15.41 -9.05
N GLN A 377 2.89 -14.92 -7.84
CA GLN A 377 3.37 -15.45 -6.58
C GLN A 377 2.21 -15.94 -5.74
N PHE A 378 2.24 -17.20 -5.30
CA PHE A 378 1.18 -17.85 -4.56
C PHE A 378 1.76 -18.46 -3.27
N TYR A 379 1.49 -17.88 -2.09
CA TYR A 379 2.13 -18.37 -0.87
C TYR A 379 1.36 -18.25 0.44
N GLY A 380 1.61 -19.18 1.36
CA GLY A 380 0.98 -19.15 2.69
C GLY A 380 -0.52 -19.40 2.65
N ASN A 381 -1.09 -19.91 1.56
CA ASN A 381 -2.53 -20.17 1.43
C ASN A 381 -2.89 -21.57 1.98
N LEU A 382 -4.12 -21.74 2.47
CA LEU A 382 -4.70 -23.05 2.78
C LEU A 382 -5.79 -23.39 1.77
N ILE A 383 -5.60 -24.48 1.04
CA ILE A 383 -6.51 -24.98 0.02
C ILE A 383 -7.03 -26.35 0.46
N VAL A 384 -8.32 -26.42 0.77
CA VAL A 384 -8.98 -27.64 1.22
C VAL A 384 -10.00 -28.11 0.19
N VAL A 385 -9.70 -29.26 -0.42
CA VAL A 385 -10.63 -29.96 -1.32
C VAL A 385 -11.39 -30.99 -0.50
N ARG A 386 -12.70 -30.78 -0.31
CA ARG A 386 -13.56 -31.76 0.36
C ARG A 386 -14.12 -32.77 -0.64
N LYS A 387 -14.71 -33.82 -0.07
CA LYS A 387 -15.47 -34.82 -0.79
C LYS A 387 -16.52 -34.19 -1.70
N LYS A 388 -16.41 -34.45 -3.01
CA LYS A 388 -17.42 -34.01 -3.99
C LYS A 388 -18.57 -35.02 -4.08
N GLU A 389 -19.78 -34.52 -4.32
CA GLU A 389 -20.99 -35.34 -4.35
C GLU A 389 -21.03 -36.35 -5.52
N SER A 390 -20.31 -36.06 -6.60
CA SER A 390 -20.24 -36.92 -7.79
C SER A 390 -18.79 -37.13 -8.25
N ALA A 391 -18.54 -38.23 -8.97
CA ALA A 391 -17.22 -38.58 -9.50
C ALA A 391 -16.84 -37.70 -10.70
N GLU A 392 -17.82 -37.09 -11.36
CA GLU A 392 -17.67 -36.25 -12.54
C GLU A 392 -17.18 -34.84 -12.20
N ILE A 393 -17.47 -34.34 -10.99
CA ILE A 393 -16.99 -33.02 -10.53
C ILE A 393 -15.46 -32.99 -10.55
N ASP A 394 -14.92 -31.94 -11.16
CA ASP A 394 -13.47 -31.73 -11.29
C ASP A 394 -12.81 -31.61 -9.91
N ARG A 395 -11.72 -32.37 -9.73
CA ARG A 395 -10.90 -32.42 -8.50
C ARG A 395 -9.50 -31.87 -8.74
N SER A 396 -9.34 -31.03 -9.76
CA SER A 396 -8.08 -30.36 -10.02
C SER A 396 -7.85 -29.29 -8.95
N ILE A 397 -6.77 -29.44 -8.16
CA ILE A 397 -6.33 -28.42 -7.21
C ILE A 397 -5.78 -27.22 -7.98
N LEU A 398 -4.96 -27.49 -8.98
CA LEU A 398 -4.39 -26.51 -9.89
C LEU A 398 -4.63 -26.97 -11.32
N LYS A 399 -5.06 -26.04 -12.16
CA LYS A 399 -5.12 -26.17 -13.60
C LYS A 399 -4.41 -24.98 -14.22
N MET A 400 -3.36 -25.25 -14.98
CA MET A 400 -2.70 -24.28 -15.84
C MET A 400 -3.06 -24.60 -17.29
N ASP A 401 -3.59 -23.61 -17.99
CA ASP A 401 -4.06 -23.73 -19.37
C ASP A 401 -3.45 -22.68 -20.29
N ASP A 402 -3.57 -22.96 -21.58
CA ASP A 402 -3.22 -22.06 -22.66
C ASP A 402 -4.47 -21.27 -23.08
N TRP A 403 -4.39 -19.94 -22.99
CA TRP A 403 -5.35 -19.05 -23.65
C TRP A 403 -4.61 -18.20 -24.68
N GLY A 404 -4.91 -18.42 -25.96
CA GLY A 404 -4.38 -17.63 -27.06
C GLY A 404 -2.93 -17.98 -27.44
N LYS A 405 -2.57 -19.26 -27.30
CA LYS A 405 -1.22 -19.81 -27.55
C LYS A 405 -0.16 -19.27 -26.60
N LYS A 406 -0.57 -18.97 -25.36
CA LYS A 406 0.25 -18.37 -24.31
C LYS A 406 -0.01 -19.06 -22.98
N TRP A 407 1.09 -19.38 -22.32
CA TRP A 407 1.12 -19.98 -21.01
C TRP A 407 1.53 -18.93 -19.98
N ALA A 408 1.19 -19.19 -18.72
CA ALA A 408 1.75 -18.48 -17.60
C ALA A 408 3.28 -18.62 -17.58
N ASP A 409 3.98 -17.61 -17.07
CA ASP A 409 5.44 -17.60 -16.97
C ASP A 409 5.92 -17.07 -15.61
N ASN A 410 7.00 -17.64 -15.10
CA ASN A 410 7.60 -17.32 -13.80
C ASN A 410 6.59 -17.33 -12.64
N THR A 411 5.75 -18.36 -12.58
CA THR A 411 4.82 -18.57 -11.45
C THR A 411 5.52 -19.26 -10.29
N ARG A 412 5.18 -18.91 -9.05
CA ARG A 412 5.90 -19.40 -7.87
C ARG A 412 4.95 -19.74 -6.74
N PHE A 413 5.07 -20.96 -6.20
CA PHE A 413 4.27 -21.46 -5.09
C PHE A 413 5.14 -21.72 -3.85
N TYR A 414 4.89 -21.00 -2.76
CA TYR A 414 5.66 -21.14 -1.51
C TYR A 414 4.81 -21.38 -0.27
N ASN A 415 5.22 -22.28 0.61
CA ASN A 415 4.62 -22.40 1.95
C ASN A 415 3.08 -22.51 1.94
N ASN A 416 2.48 -23.11 0.91
CA ASN A 416 1.04 -23.34 0.87
C ASN A 416 0.71 -24.69 1.49
N ILE A 417 -0.52 -24.83 1.95
CA ILE A 417 -1.07 -26.06 2.51
C ILE A 417 -2.16 -26.56 1.56
N PHE A 418 -1.91 -27.67 0.88
CA PHE A 418 -2.89 -28.35 0.04
C PHE A 418 -3.39 -29.60 0.77
N TYR A 419 -4.67 -29.59 1.14
CA TYR A 419 -5.31 -30.68 1.85
C TYR A 419 -6.49 -31.24 1.04
N ALA A 420 -6.32 -32.44 0.50
CA ALA A 420 -7.40 -33.22 -0.08
C ALA A 420 -8.03 -34.11 1.01
N GLU A 421 -9.18 -33.69 1.53
CA GLU A 421 -9.99 -34.45 2.48
C GLU A 421 -10.83 -35.53 1.77
N ASP A 422 -11.05 -35.40 0.46
CA ASP A 422 -11.71 -36.42 -0.36
C ASP A 422 -10.85 -37.70 -0.44
N ASP A 423 -11.48 -38.86 -0.25
CA ASP A 423 -10.85 -40.17 -0.52
C ASP A 423 -10.58 -40.35 -2.02
N ALA A 424 -11.40 -39.71 -2.86
CA ALA A 424 -11.19 -39.65 -4.30
C ALA A 424 -10.03 -38.74 -4.67
N GLN A 425 -9.37 -39.09 -5.76
CA GLN A 425 -8.09 -38.52 -6.13
C GLN A 425 -8.21 -37.09 -6.64
N SER A 426 -7.52 -36.17 -5.96
CA SER A 426 -7.28 -34.80 -6.43
C SER A 426 -6.00 -34.73 -7.26
N VAL A 427 -5.86 -33.71 -8.12
CA VAL A 427 -4.75 -33.68 -9.08
C VAL A 427 -4.21 -32.27 -9.36
N PHE A 428 -2.91 -32.16 -9.60
CA PHE A 428 -2.29 -30.97 -10.19
C PHE A 428 -2.15 -31.14 -11.71
N LYS A 429 -2.51 -30.12 -12.49
CA LYS A 429 -2.40 -30.11 -13.96
C LYS A 429 -1.62 -28.87 -14.41
N PHE A 430 -0.34 -29.04 -14.71
CA PHE A 430 0.59 -27.93 -15.05
C PHE A 430 0.56 -27.48 -16.52
N GLY A 431 -0.08 -28.25 -17.40
CA GLY A 431 -0.12 -27.93 -18.82
C GLY A 431 1.27 -27.86 -19.46
N GLY A 432 1.54 -26.83 -20.25
CA GLY A 432 2.81 -26.59 -20.97
C GLY A 432 3.76 -25.60 -20.30
N ASP A 433 3.42 -25.08 -19.12
CA ASP A 433 4.36 -24.24 -18.37
C ASP A 433 5.48 -25.09 -17.76
N THR A 434 6.71 -24.60 -17.87
CA THR A 434 7.92 -25.25 -17.33
C THR A 434 8.72 -24.35 -16.39
N GLN A 435 8.26 -23.10 -16.17
CA GLN A 435 8.95 -22.14 -15.30
C GLN A 435 8.25 -21.95 -13.94
N THR A 436 7.20 -22.72 -13.63
CA THR A 436 6.63 -22.72 -12.28
C THR A 436 7.57 -23.38 -11.26
N LEU A 437 7.85 -22.66 -10.18
CA LEU A 437 8.64 -23.15 -9.04
C LEU A 437 7.73 -23.46 -7.84
N PHE A 438 7.90 -24.65 -7.24
CA PHE A 438 7.29 -25.02 -5.96
C PHE A 438 8.38 -25.20 -4.89
N ARG A 439 8.20 -24.60 -3.72
CA ARG A 439 9.13 -24.74 -2.60
C ARG A 439 8.42 -24.58 -1.26
N GLY A 440 8.63 -25.51 -0.32
CA GLY A 440 8.12 -25.32 1.04
C GLY A 440 6.64 -25.65 1.22
N ASN A 441 5.97 -26.22 0.22
CA ASN A 441 4.54 -26.48 0.31
C ASN A 441 4.26 -27.81 1.05
N THR A 442 3.09 -27.89 1.68
CA THR A 442 2.56 -29.11 2.29
C THR A 442 1.51 -29.72 1.39
N TYR A 443 1.55 -31.04 1.21
CA TYR A 443 0.58 -31.81 0.43
C TYR A 443 0.07 -32.96 1.31
N THR A 444 -1.23 -32.98 1.59
CA THR A 444 -1.85 -33.96 2.49
C THR A 444 -3.11 -34.53 1.85
N GLY A 445 -3.30 -35.85 1.91
CA GLY A 445 -4.43 -36.55 1.29
C GLY A 445 -4.08 -37.26 -0.02
N ASN A 446 -5.10 -37.74 -0.73
CA ASN A 446 -4.95 -38.47 -2.00
C ASN A 446 -4.77 -37.49 -3.17
N ILE A 447 -3.51 -37.15 -3.47
CA ILE A 447 -3.15 -36.17 -4.51
C ILE A 447 -2.19 -36.78 -5.54
N GLU A 448 -2.57 -36.72 -6.81
CA GLU A 448 -1.76 -37.13 -7.96
C GLU A 448 -1.00 -35.99 -8.62
N ASN A 449 0.05 -36.37 -9.36
CA ASN A 449 0.90 -35.47 -10.14
C ASN A 449 1.50 -34.33 -9.31
N LEU A 450 2.00 -34.64 -8.11
CA LEU A 450 2.60 -33.65 -7.23
C LEU A 450 3.75 -32.89 -7.93
N PRO A 451 3.87 -31.58 -7.70
CA PRO A 451 4.96 -30.80 -8.26
C PRO A 451 6.32 -31.23 -7.70
N ASN A 452 7.38 -30.88 -8.43
CA ASN A 452 8.75 -31.02 -7.98
C ASN A 452 9.11 -29.97 -6.91
N ASP A 453 8.61 -30.19 -5.69
CA ASP A 453 8.98 -29.44 -4.49
C ASP A 453 9.98 -30.28 -3.69
N THR A 454 11.23 -29.81 -3.62
CA THR A 454 12.33 -30.50 -2.90
C THR A 454 12.43 -30.10 -1.42
N GLN A 455 11.65 -29.10 -0.99
CA GLN A 455 11.66 -28.53 0.36
C GLN A 455 10.30 -28.67 1.03
N ARG A 456 9.54 -29.72 0.70
CA ARG A 456 8.19 -29.96 1.23
C ARG A 456 8.16 -29.88 2.74
N LEU A 457 7.14 -29.18 3.26
CA LEU A 457 6.85 -29.14 4.69
C LEU A 457 5.81 -30.20 5.04
N SER A 458 5.69 -30.49 6.33
CA SER A 458 4.66 -31.38 6.87
C SER A 458 3.86 -30.63 7.93
N ILE A 459 2.54 -30.68 7.82
CA ILE A 459 1.60 -30.10 8.78
C ILE A 459 0.62 -31.19 9.17
N LYS A 460 0.32 -31.26 10.46
CA LYS A 460 -0.64 -32.24 10.99
C LYS A 460 -2.06 -31.86 10.61
N VAL A 461 -2.87 -32.85 10.24
CA VAL A 461 -4.28 -32.64 9.90
C VAL A 461 -5.04 -32.00 11.07
N GLU A 462 -4.72 -32.35 12.32
CA GLU A 462 -5.36 -31.76 13.50
C GLU A 462 -5.13 -30.24 13.61
N ASP A 463 -3.99 -29.75 13.10
CA ASP A 463 -3.69 -28.32 13.08
C ASP A 463 -4.46 -27.62 11.96
N ILE A 464 -4.60 -28.24 10.78
CA ILE A 464 -5.49 -27.77 9.71
C ILE A 464 -6.94 -27.67 10.22
N GLN A 465 -7.41 -28.66 10.98
CA GLN A 465 -8.76 -28.69 11.55
C GLN A 465 -9.03 -27.53 12.53
N LYS A 466 -8.01 -26.88 13.10
CA LYS A 466 -8.21 -25.65 13.91
C LYS A 466 -8.67 -24.48 13.04
N VAL A 467 -8.06 -24.30 11.87
CA VAL A 467 -8.49 -23.29 10.89
C VAL A 467 -9.91 -23.59 10.43
N LEU A 468 -10.22 -24.85 10.10
CA LEU A 468 -11.53 -25.27 9.58
C LEU A 468 -12.69 -25.12 10.57
N ARG A 469 -12.43 -25.09 11.88
CA ARG A 469 -13.46 -24.87 12.92
C ARG A 469 -13.75 -23.39 13.17
N THR A 470 -12.95 -22.50 12.58
CA THR A 470 -13.08 -21.07 12.79
C THR A 470 -14.10 -20.47 11.83
N THR A 471 -15.02 -19.65 12.36
CA THR A 471 -16.08 -19.00 11.56
C THR A 471 -15.80 -17.52 11.27
N ASN A 472 -14.86 -16.90 11.99
CA ASN A 472 -14.49 -15.51 11.80
C ASN A 472 -13.23 -15.42 10.92
N ILE A 473 -13.28 -14.63 9.85
CA ILE A 473 -12.16 -14.50 8.91
C ILE A 473 -10.86 -14.04 9.57
N ASN A 474 -10.89 -13.06 10.49
CA ASN A 474 -9.67 -12.58 11.13
C ASN A 474 -9.00 -13.67 11.97
N GLN A 475 -9.80 -14.42 12.73
CA GLN A 475 -9.28 -15.55 13.49
C GLN A 475 -8.78 -16.66 12.56
N MET A 476 -9.49 -16.92 11.46
CA MET A 476 -9.10 -17.95 10.49
C MET A 476 -7.73 -17.62 9.86
N ILE A 477 -7.50 -16.35 9.50
CA ILE A 477 -6.22 -15.87 8.99
C ILE A 477 -5.14 -15.90 10.06
N PHE A 478 -5.47 -15.59 11.31
CA PHE A 478 -4.54 -15.73 12.43
C PHE A 478 -4.07 -17.19 12.61
N GLU A 479 -5.02 -18.13 12.63
CA GLU A 479 -4.73 -19.56 12.73
C GLU A 479 -3.92 -20.04 11.51
N LEU A 480 -4.27 -19.63 10.29
CA LEU A 480 -3.50 -19.96 9.07
C LEU A 480 -2.05 -19.48 9.16
N LYS A 481 -1.84 -18.22 9.56
CA LYS A 481 -0.49 -17.67 9.77
C LYS A 481 0.27 -18.47 10.83
N SER A 482 -0.42 -18.97 11.85
CA SER A 482 0.19 -19.84 12.85
C SER A 482 0.58 -21.22 12.31
N LEU A 483 -0.15 -21.76 11.32
CA LEU A 483 0.19 -23.02 10.64
C LEU A 483 1.40 -22.89 9.73
N ASN A 484 1.51 -21.77 9.02
CA ASN A 484 2.64 -21.51 8.13
C ASN A 484 3.92 -21.12 8.88
N LYS A 485 3.81 -20.80 10.18
CA LYS A 485 4.97 -20.79 11.08
C LYS A 485 5.37 -22.25 11.30
N SER A 486 6.23 -22.77 10.43
CA SER A 486 6.76 -24.12 10.60
C SER A 486 7.29 -24.31 12.02
N SER A 487 6.91 -25.41 12.65
CA SER A 487 7.45 -25.83 13.95
C SER A 487 8.95 -26.11 13.91
N ASP A 488 9.53 -26.20 12.69
CA ASP A 488 10.95 -26.34 12.42
C ASP A 488 11.63 -25.01 12.04
N ILE A 489 10.90 -23.88 11.98
CA ILE A 489 11.56 -22.56 11.91
C ILE A 489 12.21 -22.33 13.26
N LYS A 490 13.50 -22.61 13.28
CA LYS A 490 14.34 -22.48 14.46
C LYS A 490 14.28 -21.03 14.90
N LYS A 491 13.56 -20.76 16.01
CA LYS A 491 13.60 -19.46 16.66
C LYS A 491 15.06 -19.09 16.88
N HIS A 492 15.44 -17.91 16.40
CA HIS A 492 16.74 -17.35 16.69
C HIS A 492 16.76 -17.04 18.20
N LYS A 493 17.85 -17.44 18.86
CA LYS A 493 18.07 -17.22 20.31
C LYS A 493 19.32 -16.38 20.58
N ALA A 494 20.01 -16.00 19.51
CA ALA A 494 21.29 -15.32 19.55
C ALA A 494 21.48 -14.62 18.21
N PHE A 495 22.31 -13.58 18.21
CA PHE A 495 22.76 -12.91 16.99
C PHE A 495 23.91 -13.72 16.40
N GLU A 496 23.82 -13.99 15.09
CA GLU A 496 24.89 -14.64 14.31
C GLU A 496 25.33 -13.70 13.17
N PRO A 497 26.22 -12.74 13.45
CA PRO A 497 26.59 -11.69 12.49
C PRO A 497 27.11 -12.24 11.17
N GLY A 498 26.64 -11.67 10.05
CA GLY A 498 27.07 -12.02 8.69
C GLY A 498 26.45 -13.30 8.11
N LYS A 499 25.62 -14.04 8.85
CA LYS A 499 24.84 -15.18 8.33
C LYS A 499 23.54 -14.71 7.66
N ILE A 500 22.82 -15.63 7.00
CA ILE A 500 21.45 -15.37 6.54
C ILE A 500 20.57 -15.30 7.78
N TRP A 501 19.84 -14.20 7.95
CA TRP A 501 18.76 -14.09 8.92
C TRP A 501 17.43 -14.20 8.19
N THR A 502 16.53 -15.00 8.75
CA THR A 502 15.18 -15.20 8.22
C THR A 502 14.15 -14.60 9.17
N ASP A 503 13.05 -14.12 8.61
CA ASP A 503 11.87 -13.72 9.37
C ASP A 503 11.14 -14.95 9.93
N THR A 504 10.05 -14.71 10.66
CA THR A 504 9.23 -15.77 11.25
C THR A 504 8.55 -16.69 10.24
N ASP A 505 8.60 -16.35 8.94
CA ASP A 505 8.06 -17.14 7.84
C ASP A 505 9.18 -17.91 7.10
N GLY A 506 10.43 -17.83 7.58
CA GLY A 506 11.60 -18.48 7.00
C GLY A 506 12.16 -17.77 5.76
N VAL A 507 11.71 -16.56 5.47
CA VAL A 507 12.15 -15.76 4.33
C VAL A 507 13.32 -14.87 4.74
N HIS A 508 14.32 -14.70 3.89
CA HIS A 508 15.44 -13.80 4.19
C HIS A 508 14.94 -12.37 4.43
N ILE A 509 15.30 -11.81 5.60
CA ILE A 509 14.97 -10.43 5.93
C ILE A 509 15.64 -9.49 4.92
N ASN A 510 14.86 -8.57 4.35
CA ASN A 510 15.31 -7.57 3.37
C ASN A 510 15.01 -6.17 3.92
N ALA A 511 15.94 -5.63 4.72
CA ALA A 511 15.82 -4.36 5.44
C ALA A 511 17.19 -3.66 5.58
N HIS A 512 17.89 -3.48 4.45
CA HIS A 512 19.25 -2.95 4.41
C HIS A 512 19.31 -1.45 4.68
N GLY A 513 20.47 -0.93 5.13
CA GLY A 513 20.61 0.49 5.48
C GLY A 513 19.67 0.90 6.62
N GLY A 514 19.19 -0.08 7.39
CA GLY A 514 18.04 0.09 8.24
C GLY A 514 18.31 0.77 9.58
N GLY A 515 17.23 1.06 10.29
CA GLY A 515 17.23 1.51 11.69
C GLY A 515 16.04 0.91 12.45
N ILE A 516 16.09 0.97 13.78
CA ILE A 516 15.07 0.38 14.64
C ILE A 516 14.41 1.47 15.49
N LEU A 517 13.08 1.43 15.54
CA LEU A 517 12.25 2.18 16.49
C LEU A 517 11.73 1.21 17.56
N TYR A 518 11.83 1.57 18.83
CA TYR A 518 11.06 0.91 19.89
C TYR A 518 9.82 1.73 20.21
N HIS A 519 8.64 1.11 20.16
CA HIS A 519 7.38 1.78 20.46
C HIS A 519 6.35 0.77 20.97
N ASN A 520 5.62 1.12 22.03
CA ASN A 520 4.57 0.29 22.63
C ASN A 520 4.99 -1.18 22.85
N SER A 521 6.12 -1.37 23.52
CA SER A 521 6.67 -2.67 23.88
C SER A 521 7.16 -3.55 22.72
N LYS A 522 7.41 -2.96 21.55
CA LYS A 522 7.81 -3.68 20.34
C LYS A 522 8.88 -2.93 19.56
N TYR A 523 9.82 -3.68 18.98
CA TYR A 523 10.82 -3.18 18.05
C TYR A 523 10.27 -3.21 16.63
N TYR A 524 10.56 -2.17 15.85
CA TYR A 524 10.22 -2.05 14.43
C TYR A 524 11.48 -1.72 13.64
N TRP A 525 11.89 -2.62 12.75
CA TRP A 525 13.04 -2.47 11.88
C TRP A 525 12.62 -2.05 10.48
N PHE A 526 13.04 -0.84 10.09
CA PHE A 526 12.80 -0.28 8.77
C PHE A 526 14.07 -0.33 7.94
N GLY A 527 13.96 -0.71 6.67
CA GLY A 527 15.11 -0.77 5.78
C GLY A 527 14.73 -0.82 4.30
N GLU A 528 15.73 -0.61 3.46
CA GLU A 528 15.62 -0.65 2.00
C GLU A 528 15.21 -2.04 1.54
N ASN A 529 14.19 -2.11 0.67
CA ASN A 529 13.93 -3.32 -0.11
C ASN A 529 14.91 -3.38 -1.29
N LYS A 530 15.88 -4.30 -1.22
CA LYS A 530 16.81 -4.57 -2.32
C LYS A 530 16.27 -5.62 -3.27
N GLY A 531 16.45 -5.41 -4.57
CA GLY A 531 16.13 -6.40 -5.60
C GLY A 531 17.31 -7.33 -5.91
N GLU A 532 17.04 -8.44 -6.59
CA GLU A 532 18.08 -9.41 -7.00
C GLU A 532 19.17 -8.80 -7.89
N LYS A 533 18.81 -7.83 -8.74
CA LYS A 533 19.69 -7.25 -9.77
C LYS A 533 19.82 -5.73 -9.71
N SER A 534 19.17 -5.07 -8.75
CA SER A 534 19.08 -3.62 -8.69
C SER A 534 19.11 -3.10 -7.26
N ASN A 535 19.83 -2.00 -7.07
CA ASN A 535 19.82 -1.22 -5.83
C ASN A 535 18.75 -0.13 -5.82
N ASN A 536 18.13 0.18 -6.97
CA ASN A 536 17.07 1.18 -7.06
C ASN A 536 15.81 0.70 -6.35
N ALA A 537 15.03 1.64 -5.85
CA ALA A 537 13.76 1.35 -5.19
C ALA A 537 12.72 0.87 -6.21
N LEU A 538 12.48 -0.45 -6.24
CA LEU A 538 11.41 -1.07 -7.02
C LEU A 538 10.14 -1.32 -6.20
N VAL A 539 10.29 -1.39 -4.87
CA VAL A 539 9.22 -1.60 -3.89
C VAL A 539 9.17 -0.41 -2.92
N GLY A 540 10.29 -0.08 -2.28
CA GLY A 540 10.40 1.02 -1.31
C GLY A 540 11.05 0.58 0.00
N VAL A 541 10.44 0.91 1.14
CA VAL A 541 10.94 0.60 2.50
C VAL A 541 10.12 -0.53 3.12
N MET A 542 10.78 -1.59 3.58
CA MET A 542 10.17 -2.69 4.34
C MET A 542 10.12 -2.38 5.83
N CYS A 543 9.17 -3.00 6.54
CA CYS A 543 9.11 -3.02 8.00
C CYS A 543 9.05 -4.46 8.53
N TYR A 544 9.80 -4.73 9.59
CA TYR A 544 9.73 -5.95 10.38
C TYR A 544 9.50 -5.59 11.84
N SER A 545 8.81 -6.45 12.60
CA SER A 545 8.60 -6.22 14.03
C SER A 545 9.08 -7.38 14.90
N SER A 546 9.51 -7.09 16.13
CA SER A 546 10.01 -8.10 17.06
C SER A 546 9.75 -7.71 18.51
N ASP A 547 9.48 -8.69 19.36
CA ASP A 547 9.38 -8.51 20.81
C ASP A 547 10.74 -8.76 21.51
N ASP A 548 11.68 -9.43 20.84
CA ASP A 548 12.90 -9.97 21.47
C ASP A 548 14.22 -9.65 20.72
N LEU A 549 14.15 -8.90 19.61
CA LEU A 549 15.26 -8.58 18.68
C LEU A 549 15.84 -9.77 17.90
N TYR A 550 15.43 -10.99 18.18
CA TYR A 550 15.91 -12.20 17.51
C TYR A 550 14.97 -12.66 16.41
N ASN A 551 13.66 -12.63 16.70
CA ASN A 551 12.62 -13.20 15.87
C ASN A 551 11.80 -12.07 15.27
N TRP A 552 11.90 -11.89 13.95
CA TRP A 552 11.35 -10.76 13.23
C TRP A 552 10.17 -11.18 12.38
N THR A 553 9.00 -10.57 12.57
CA THR A 553 7.82 -10.75 11.73
C THR A 553 7.81 -9.70 10.61
N ASN A 554 7.59 -10.13 9.37
CA ASN A 554 7.48 -9.23 8.23
C ASN A 554 6.14 -8.49 8.22
N GLU A 555 6.18 -7.17 8.42
CA GLU A 555 5.00 -6.29 8.44
C GLU A 555 4.67 -5.72 7.05
N GLY A 556 5.46 -6.07 6.03
CA GLY A 556 5.26 -5.63 4.64
C GLY A 556 5.94 -4.30 4.31
N VAL A 557 5.43 -3.64 3.27
CA VAL A 557 5.98 -2.39 2.74
C VAL A 557 5.45 -1.21 3.57
N ALA A 558 6.35 -0.54 4.29
CA ALA A 558 6.01 0.65 5.08
C ALA A 558 5.86 1.90 4.21
N LEU A 559 6.76 2.13 3.24
CA LEU A 559 6.66 3.21 2.26
C LEU A 559 6.84 2.62 0.86
N SER A 560 5.79 2.69 0.03
CA SER A 560 5.86 2.23 -1.37
C SER A 560 6.37 3.32 -2.29
N VAL A 561 7.09 2.93 -3.34
CA VAL A 561 7.31 3.79 -4.52
C VAL A 561 6.00 4.06 -5.24
N ILE A 562 5.96 5.14 -6.03
CA ILE A 562 4.82 5.49 -6.87
C ILE A 562 5.06 4.95 -8.29
N GLU A 563 4.24 4.01 -8.74
CA GLU A 563 4.49 3.32 -10.02
C GLU A 563 4.01 4.11 -11.25
N ASN A 564 2.95 4.92 -11.11
CA ASN A 564 2.20 5.51 -12.22
C ASN A 564 2.26 7.06 -12.27
N ASP A 565 3.27 7.66 -11.65
CA ASP A 565 3.56 9.08 -11.78
C ASP A 565 5.06 9.28 -11.94
N GLU A 566 5.51 9.55 -13.17
CA GLU A 566 6.93 9.81 -13.46
C GLU A 566 7.43 11.14 -12.86
N ASN A 567 6.52 12.05 -12.51
CA ASN A 567 6.86 13.33 -11.88
C ASN A 567 7.02 13.20 -10.36
N SER A 568 6.57 12.09 -9.78
CA SER A 568 6.74 11.83 -8.35
C SER A 568 8.22 11.70 -8.00
N PRO A 569 8.72 12.40 -6.96
CA PRO A 569 10.10 12.24 -6.50
C PRO A 569 10.46 10.81 -6.10
N ILE A 570 9.47 10.04 -5.62
CA ILE A 570 9.59 8.64 -5.21
C ILE A 570 9.01 7.68 -6.26
N THR A 571 9.04 8.05 -7.54
CA THR A 571 8.57 7.19 -8.63
C THR A 571 9.38 5.88 -8.71
N LYS A 572 8.77 4.78 -9.15
CA LYS A 572 9.45 3.47 -9.24
C LYS A 572 10.73 3.56 -10.06
N GLY A 573 11.84 3.14 -9.44
CA GLY A 573 13.20 3.26 -9.99
C GLY A 573 13.97 4.49 -9.53
N CYS A 574 13.42 5.32 -8.63
CA CYS A 574 14.18 6.27 -7.82
C CYS A 574 15.14 5.55 -6.85
N ILE A 575 15.93 6.31 -6.11
CA ILE A 575 16.80 5.79 -5.04
C ILE A 575 16.19 6.23 -3.70
N ILE A 576 15.84 5.26 -2.85
CA ILE A 576 15.41 5.47 -1.47
C ILE A 576 16.41 4.70 -0.61
N GLU A 577 17.21 5.41 0.17
CA GLU A 577 18.30 4.83 0.95
C GLU A 577 18.26 5.25 2.42
N ARG A 578 18.79 4.40 3.29
CA ARG A 578 19.00 4.57 4.73
C ARG A 578 17.80 5.11 5.53
N PRO A 579 16.59 4.53 5.39
CA PRO A 579 15.42 5.03 6.10
C PRO A 579 15.60 4.97 7.62
N LYS A 580 15.09 6.00 8.31
CA LYS A 580 15.00 6.08 9.78
C LYS A 580 13.61 6.60 10.17
N VAL A 581 13.01 6.01 11.19
CA VAL A 581 11.69 6.41 11.69
C VAL A 581 11.82 6.88 13.14
N VAL A 582 11.22 8.03 13.44
CA VAL A 582 11.07 8.56 14.81
C VAL A 582 9.60 8.81 15.11
N TYR A 583 9.21 8.66 16.37
CA TYR A 583 7.86 8.99 16.83
C TYR A 583 7.82 10.42 17.37
N ASN A 584 6.91 11.24 16.86
CA ASN A 584 6.74 12.60 17.38
C ASN A 584 5.61 12.63 18.42
N GLU A 585 5.96 12.85 19.68
CA GLU A 585 5.00 12.88 20.78
C GLU A 585 3.95 14.00 20.68
N LYS A 586 4.27 15.12 20.02
CA LYS A 586 3.36 16.27 19.89
C LYS A 586 2.30 16.03 18.84
N THR A 587 2.70 15.53 17.68
CA THR A 587 1.80 15.29 16.53
C THR A 587 1.18 13.90 16.56
N LYS A 588 1.70 13.00 17.41
CA LYS A 588 1.34 11.58 17.48
C LYS A 588 1.54 10.85 16.14
N GLN A 589 2.48 11.33 15.33
CA GLN A 589 2.84 10.76 14.04
C GLN A 589 4.17 10.02 14.11
N PHE A 590 4.29 8.96 13.31
CA PHE A 590 5.56 8.38 12.95
C PHE A 590 6.11 9.15 11.74
N VAL A 591 7.35 9.61 11.83
CA VAL A 591 8.01 10.38 10.77
C VAL A 591 9.20 9.61 10.25
N MET A 592 9.16 9.28 8.96
CA MET A 592 10.24 8.60 8.26
C MET A 592 11.08 9.61 7.48
N PHE A 593 12.39 9.53 7.66
CA PHE A 593 13.38 10.24 6.87
C PHE A 593 14.21 9.24 6.07
N PHE A 594 14.59 9.61 4.85
CA PHE A 594 15.41 8.77 3.97
C PHE A 594 16.19 9.63 2.98
N HIS A 595 17.31 9.12 2.49
CA HIS A 595 18.03 9.71 1.36
C HIS A 595 17.24 9.44 0.08
N LEU A 596 17.02 10.48 -0.72
CA LEU A 596 16.32 10.41 -1.99
C LEU A 596 17.16 10.92 -3.16
N GLU A 597 17.22 10.12 -4.22
CA GLU A 597 17.61 10.57 -5.56
C GLU A 597 16.52 10.30 -6.58
N LEU A 598 16.36 11.22 -7.54
CA LEU A 598 15.34 11.10 -8.57
C LEU A 598 15.72 10.02 -9.60
N LYS A 599 14.70 9.32 -10.10
CA LYS A 599 14.84 8.29 -11.15
C LYS A 599 15.66 8.81 -12.33
N GLY A 600 16.70 8.07 -12.69
CA GLY A 600 17.54 8.34 -13.87
C GLY A 600 18.47 9.56 -13.73
N LYS A 601 18.64 10.13 -12.52
CA LYS A 601 19.53 11.29 -12.27
C LYS A 601 20.78 10.94 -11.47
N GLY A 602 21.08 9.66 -11.28
CA GLY A 602 22.21 9.23 -10.45
C GLY A 602 22.10 9.79 -9.03
N TYR A 603 23.21 10.31 -8.48
CA TYR A 603 23.29 10.88 -7.14
C TYR A 603 23.42 12.42 -7.12
N GLU A 604 22.82 13.08 -8.12
CA GLU A 604 22.93 14.53 -8.32
C GLU A 604 22.08 15.35 -7.34
N LYS A 605 20.93 14.83 -6.90
CA LYS A 605 19.96 15.61 -6.14
C LYS A 605 20.36 15.70 -4.68
N ALA A 606 20.78 14.61 -4.06
CA ALA A 606 21.18 14.55 -2.66
C ALA A 606 20.13 15.20 -1.74
N HIS A 607 18.88 14.70 -1.84
CA HIS A 607 17.77 15.18 -1.03
C HIS A 607 17.58 14.30 0.21
N VAL A 608 17.01 14.90 1.26
CA VAL A 608 16.26 14.15 2.26
C VAL A 608 14.79 14.09 1.84
N GLY A 609 14.20 12.90 1.91
CA GLY A 609 12.76 12.65 1.79
C GLY A 609 12.12 12.51 3.17
N ILE A 610 10.88 12.99 3.29
CA ILE A 610 10.07 12.92 4.52
C ILE A 610 8.72 12.27 4.20
N ALA A 611 8.33 11.29 5.01
CA ALA A 611 7.02 10.64 4.97
C ALA A 611 6.43 10.49 6.39
N THR A 612 5.11 10.36 6.50
CA THR A 612 4.41 10.24 7.81
C THR A 612 3.40 9.11 7.85
N SER A 613 3.13 8.56 9.03
CA SER A 613 2.06 7.59 9.25
C SER A 613 1.45 7.71 10.64
N ASP A 614 0.18 7.31 10.77
CA ASP A 614 -0.51 7.13 12.06
C ASP A 614 -0.11 5.83 12.76
N LYS A 615 0.53 4.89 12.04
CA LYS A 615 0.93 3.57 12.55
C LYS A 615 2.43 3.37 12.39
N PRO A 616 3.10 2.64 13.31
CA PRO A 616 4.53 2.36 13.18
C PRO A 616 4.83 1.55 11.92
N THR A 617 3.95 0.63 11.52
CA THR A 617 4.13 -0.24 10.35
C THR A 617 3.75 0.43 9.01
N GLY A 618 3.25 1.66 9.03
CA GLY A 618 2.70 2.31 7.83
C GLY A 618 1.25 1.92 7.51
N PRO A 619 0.79 2.18 6.26
CA PRO A 619 1.56 2.79 5.19
C PRO A 619 1.95 4.24 5.50
N PHE A 620 3.17 4.61 5.12
CA PHE A 620 3.68 5.98 5.21
C PHE A 620 3.30 6.75 3.94
N LYS A 621 2.84 7.97 4.13
CA LYS A 621 2.54 8.91 3.07
C LYS A 621 3.73 9.84 2.85
N PHE A 622 4.30 9.82 1.65
CA PHE A 622 5.31 10.78 1.23
C PHE A 622 4.77 12.21 1.30
N ILE A 623 5.54 13.10 1.93
CA ILE A 623 5.16 14.50 2.12
C ILE A 623 5.95 15.41 1.18
N LYS A 624 7.28 15.34 1.22
CA LYS A 624 8.18 16.21 0.47
C LYS A 624 9.61 15.69 0.45
N SER A 625 10.42 16.27 -0.43
CA SER A 625 11.89 16.13 -0.40
C SER A 625 12.58 17.44 -0.73
N TYR A 626 13.76 17.68 -0.17
CA TYR A 626 14.53 18.91 -0.40
C TYR A 626 15.99 18.76 0.11
N ARG A 627 16.82 19.78 -0.17
CA ARG A 627 18.15 19.95 0.44
C ARG A 627 18.07 20.78 1.73
N PRO A 628 18.54 20.30 2.89
CA PRO A 628 18.37 20.99 4.18
C PRO A 628 19.00 22.39 4.28
N ASN A 629 18.50 23.22 5.21
CA ASN A 629 19.14 24.46 5.67
C ASN A 629 19.41 25.54 4.60
N ALA A 630 18.58 25.62 3.56
CA ALA A 630 18.65 26.70 2.56
C ALA A 630 18.59 28.10 3.22
N GLY A 631 19.57 28.94 2.91
CA GLY A 631 19.70 30.30 3.43
C GLY A 631 20.33 30.43 4.82
N TYR A 632 20.81 29.33 5.42
CA TYR A 632 21.42 29.34 6.75
C TYR A 632 22.89 28.93 6.71
N TYR A 633 23.74 29.60 7.49
CA TYR A 633 25.13 29.20 7.71
C TYR A 633 25.24 28.33 8.97
N PRO A 634 26.20 27.39 9.04
CA PRO A 634 26.40 26.56 10.21
C PRO A 634 26.87 27.40 11.40
N VAL A 635 26.46 27.01 12.61
CA VAL A 635 26.76 27.74 13.85
C VAL A 635 28.25 27.82 14.16
N ASN A 636 29.05 26.86 13.66
CA ASN A 636 30.49 26.80 13.84
C ASN A 636 31.30 27.41 12.67
N MET A 637 30.66 28.19 11.79
CA MET A 637 31.32 28.94 10.72
C MET A 637 31.55 30.40 11.14
N SER A 638 32.78 30.89 11.05
CA SER A 638 33.14 32.27 11.36
C SER A 638 32.66 33.26 10.29
N ASP A 639 32.46 34.52 10.65
CA ASP A 639 32.05 35.56 9.68
C ASP A 639 33.10 35.77 8.57
N LYS A 640 34.39 35.56 8.88
CA LYS A 640 35.45 35.57 7.86
C LYS A 640 35.22 34.49 6.81
N GLN A 641 34.84 33.28 7.22
CA GLN A 641 34.55 32.18 6.31
C GLN A 641 33.28 32.43 5.50
N LYS A 642 32.22 32.96 6.12
CA LYS A 642 30.94 33.27 5.46
C LYS A 642 31.15 34.27 4.31
N ASN A 643 31.97 35.30 4.54
CA ASN A 643 32.19 36.41 3.60
C ASN A 643 33.24 36.15 2.51
N LYS A 644 33.88 34.96 2.47
CA LYS A 644 34.87 34.67 1.41
C LYS A 644 34.20 34.52 0.05
N LYS A 645 34.75 35.23 -0.95
CA LYS A 645 34.32 35.18 -2.36
C LYS A 645 35.12 34.14 -3.15
N VAL A 646 35.11 32.90 -2.68
CA VAL A 646 35.79 31.77 -3.33
C VAL A 646 34.74 30.73 -3.74
N SER A 647 34.75 30.35 -5.01
CA SER A 647 33.89 29.32 -5.63
C SER A 647 34.72 28.11 -6.09
N PRO A 648 34.09 26.95 -6.33
CA PRO A 648 34.79 25.75 -6.82
C PRO A 648 35.63 25.96 -8.09
N ASP A 649 35.22 26.88 -8.99
CA ASP A 649 35.94 27.16 -10.24
C ASP A 649 37.35 27.72 -10.04
N HIS A 650 37.65 28.25 -8.84
CA HIS A 650 39.01 28.68 -8.49
C HIS A 650 39.97 27.49 -8.24
N PHE A 651 39.44 26.26 -8.15
CA PHE A 651 40.20 25.05 -7.87
C PHE A 651 39.91 23.98 -8.93
N PRO A 652 40.57 24.03 -10.10
CA PRO A 652 40.30 23.12 -11.21
C PRO A 652 40.68 21.66 -10.94
N LYS A 653 41.41 21.38 -9.85
CA LYS A 653 41.82 20.05 -9.43
C LYS A 653 41.38 19.81 -7.98
N TRP A 654 40.69 18.69 -7.76
CA TRP A 654 40.33 18.24 -6.42
C TRP A 654 41.57 17.61 -5.74
N TRP A 655 41.54 17.56 -4.41
CA TRP A 655 42.56 16.92 -3.57
C TRP A 655 43.94 17.58 -3.56
N THR A 656 44.09 18.83 -4.03
CA THR A 656 45.27 19.63 -3.69
C THR A 656 45.18 20.16 -2.25
N ASP A 657 46.30 20.58 -1.68
CA ASP A 657 46.32 21.20 -0.35
C ASP A 657 45.46 22.47 -0.31
N GLU A 658 45.50 23.30 -1.36
CA GLU A 658 44.68 24.52 -1.41
C GLU A 658 43.19 24.20 -1.54
N TRP A 659 42.81 23.23 -2.38
CA TRP A 659 41.41 22.79 -2.52
C TRP A 659 40.90 22.21 -1.20
N THR A 660 41.68 21.35 -0.54
CA THR A 660 41.31 20.73 0.73
C THR A 660 41.14 21.78 1.83
N ALA A 661 42.06 22.76 1.89
CA ALA A 661 41.94 23.89 2.79
C ALA A 661 40.68 24.73 2.50
N ALA A 662 40.31 24.92 1.24
CA ALA A 662 39.09 25.62 0.85
C ALA A 662 37.81 24.87 1.26
N VAL A 663 37.77 23.55 1.09
CA VAL A 663 36.65 22.70 1.57
C VAL A 663 36.50 22.82 3.09
N LYS A 664 37.61 22.68 3.84
CA LYS A 664 37.62 22.89 5.29
C LYS A 664 37.06 24.26 5.68
N ASP A 665 37.42 25.28 4.90
CA ASP A 665 36.99 26.65 5.07
C ASP A 665 35.55 26.95 4.55
N GLY A 666 34.81 25.95 4.07
CA GLY A 666 33.39 26.05 3.72
C GLY A 666 33.10 26.37 2.26
N LEU A 667 33.96 25.92 1.33
CA LEU A 667 33.79 26.10 -0.12
C LEU A 667 32.39 25.67 -0.60
N PHE A 668 31.98 24.45 -0.26
CA PHE A 668 30.72 23.89 -0.73
C PHE A 668 29.52 24.38 0.08
N VAL A 669 29.68 24.75 1.36
CA VAL A 669 28.64 25.45 2.13
C VAL A 669 28.20 26.72 1.40
N ARG A 670 29.15 27.55 0.96
CA ARG A 670 28.85 28.79 0.24
C ARG A 670 28.22 28.53 -1.13
N ARG A 671 28.69 27.50 -1.85
CA ARG A 671 28.10 27.08 -3.15
C ARG A 671 26.63 26.73 -2.99
N ASP A 672 26.31 25.95 -1.95
CA ASP A 672 24.98 25.37 -1.75
C ASP A 672 24.08 26.22 -0.84
N PHE A 673 24.53 27.40 -0.43
CA PHE A 673 23.84 28.25 0.56
C PHE A 673 22.39 28.56 0.16
N GLN A 674 22.15 29.02 -1.07
CA GLN A 674 20.79 29.41 -1.51
C GLN A 674 19.86 28.21 -1.72
N GLY A 675 20.39 27.10 -2.25
CA GLY A 675 19.59 25.92 -2.60
C GLY A 675 19.42 24.91 -1.47
N GLY A 676 20.15 25.08 -0.36
CA GLY A 676 20.25 24.11 0.72
C GLY A 676 21.42 23.15 0.52
N GLN A 677 21.92 22.65 1.64
CA GLN A 677 23.05 21.73 1.74
C GLN A 677 22.66 20.34 1.23
N MET A 678 23.61 19.63 0.61
CA MET A 678 23.39 18.26 0.13
C MET A 678 23.12 17.30 1.30
N SER A 679 22.29 16.28 1.08
CA SER A 679 22.04 15.20 2.04
C SER A 679 22.08 13.86 1.32
N ARG A 680 23.06 13.01 1.66
CA ARG A 680 23.15 11.62 1.17
C ARG A 680 23.00 10.64 2.33
N ASP A 681 24.03 9.83 2.62
CA ASP A 681 24.04 8.94 3.76
C ASP A 681 23.60 9.68 5.02
N MET A 682 22.63 9.12 5.75
CA MET A 682 21.99 9.84 6.85
C MET A 682 21.49 8.96 7.98
N THR A 683 21.28 9.59 9.13
CA THR A 683 20.53 9.05 10.27
C THR A 683 19.73 10.14 10.98
N VAL A 684 18.86 9.74 11.92
CA VAL A 684 18.11 10.63 12.80
C VAL A 684 18.33 10.19 14.23
N TYR A 685 18.55 11.15 15.13
CA TYR A 685 18.78 10.93 16.55
C TYR A 685 17.85 11.81 17.37
N GLU A 686 17.04 11.19 18.23
CA GLU A 686 16.26 11.88 19.26
C GLU A 686 17.08 11.92 20.56
N ASP A 687 17.23 13.10 21.11
CA ASP A 687 18.03 13.34 22.31
C ASP A 687 17.14 13.40 23.57
N ASP A 688 17.78 13.33 24.72
CA ASP A 688 17.12 13.28 26.04
C ASP A 688 16.32 14.56 26.39
N ASP A 689 16.54 15.66 25.68
CA ASP A 689 15.80 16.91 25.82
C ASP A 689 14.53 16.98 24.93
N GLY A 690 14.23 15.91 24.18
CA GLY A 690 13.09 15.83 23.26
C GLY A 690 13.32 16.58 21.93
N LYS A 691 14.55 17.01 21.63
CA LYS A 691 14.94 17.47 20.30
C LYS A 691 15.41 16.30 19.44
N ALA A 692 15.12 16.41 18.14
CA ALA A 692 15.62 15.46 17.16
C ALA A 692 16.56 16.14 16.17
N TYR A 693 17.58 15.39 15.74
CA TYR A 693 18.64 15.86 14.86
C TYR A 693 18.74 14.97 13.62
N HIS A 694 18.78 15.60 12.46
CA HIS A 694 19.12 14.97 11.18
C HIS A 694 20.62 15.08 10.95
N ILE A 695 21.30 13.93 10.79
CA ILE A 695 22.75 13.83 10.64
C ILE A 695 23.03 13.24 9.27
N TYR A 696 23.79 13.93 8.42
CA TYR A 696 23.93 13.53 7.01
C TYR A 696 25.29 13.90 6.41
N SER A 697 25.76 13.08 5.46
CA SER A 697 26.87 13.37 4.57
C SER A 697 26.48 14.48 3.59
N SER A 698 27.30 15.52 3.53
CA SER A 698 27.07 16.73 2.74
C SER A 698 28.34 17.15 2.00
N GLU A 699 28.25 18.26 1.26
CA GLU A 699 29.39 18.91 0.60
C GLU A 699 30.17 17.92 -0.28
N GLU A 700 29.48 17.26 -1.22
CA GLU A 700 30.06 16.20 -2.07
C GLU A 700 30.59 14.99 -1.28
N ASN A 701 29.89 14.61 -0.20
CA ASN A 701 30.26 13.54 0.74
C ASN A 701 31.49 13.85 1.61
N LEU A 702 32.05 15.07 1.52
CA LEU A 702 33.30 15.40 2.18
C LEU A 702 33.14 15.78 3.66
N THR A 703 31.93 16.18 4.08
CA THR A 703 31.69 16.79 5.39
C THR A 703 30.36 16.32 5.96
N LEU A 704 30.34 15.89 7.23
CA LEU A 704 29.09 15.61 7.92
C LEU A 704 28.44 16.92 8.41
N GLN A 705 27.11 16.96 8.39
CA GLN A 705 26.33 18.02 9.00
C GLN A 705 25.31 17.44 9.99
N ILE A 706 25.09 18.15 11.09
CA ILE A 706 24.09 17.83 12.11
C ILE A 706 23.12 19.01 12.20
N ALA A 707 21.85 18.78 11.88
CA ALA A 707 20.82 19.81 11.79
C ALA A 707 19.64 19.51 12.73
N GLU A 708 19.18 20.52 13.46
CA GLU A 708 18.01 20.41 14.33
C GLU A 708 16.72 20.37 13.50
N LEU A 709 15.81 19.47 13.89
CA LEU A 709 14.49 19.33 13.30
C LEU A 709 13.49 20.28 13.98
N SER A 710 12.47 20.69 13.22
CA SER A 710 11.32 21.44 13.76
C SER A 710 10.54 20.60 14.77
N ASP A 711 9.72 21.24 15.60
CA ASP A 711 8.98 20.57 16.68
C ASP A 711 8.01 19.47 16.20
N ASP A 712 7.57 19.50 14.94
CA ASP A 712 6.74 18.47 14.30
C ASP A 712 7.55 17.40 13.55
N TYR A 713 8.89 17.52 13.53
CA TYR A 713 9.84 16.73 12.76
C TYR A 713 9.60 16.76 11.24
N LEU A 714 8.88 17.74 10.70
CA LEU A 714 8.59 17.81 9.26
C LEU A 714 9.49 18.81 8.51
N SER A 715 10.44 19.46 9.18
CA SER A 715 11.40 20.39 8.57
C SER A 715 12.66 20.59 9.40
N HIS A 716 13.59 21.45 8.94
CA HIS A 716 14.79 21.86 9.69
C HIS A 716 14.64 23.29 10.21
N THR A 717 15.20 23.58 11.39
CA THR A 717 15.11 24.93 12.01
C THR A 717 16.05 25.97 11.40
N GLY A 718 17.02 25.53 10.59
CA GLY A 718 18.13 26.34 10.11
C GLY A 718 19.35 26.36 11.05
N LYS A 719 19.25 25.75 12.24
CA LYS A 719 20.37 25.57 13.16
C LYS A 719 21.10 24.26 12.86
N TYR A 720 22.34 24.35 12.42
CA TYR A 720 23.16 23.17 12.10
C TYR A 720 24.66 23.41 12.33
N THR A 721 25.44 22.34 12.48
CA THR A 721 26.91 22.38 12.60
C THR A 721 27.59 21.48 11.57
N ARG A 722 28.84 21.78 11.22
CA ARG A 722 29.70 20.95 10.35
C ARG A 722 30.66 20.11 11.19
N VAL A 723 30.86 18.86 10.80
CA VAL A 723 31.72 17.89 11.51
C VAL A 723 32.74 17.30 10.55
N GLU A 724 34.02 17.33 10.94
CA GLU A 724 35.16 16.80 10.18
C GLU A 724 35.15 17.16 8.68
N PRO A 725 35.25 18.46 8.33
CA PRO A 725 35.19 18.87 6.94
C PRO A 725 36.40 18.38 6.14
N ALA A 726 36.14 17.93 4.92
CA ALA A 726 37.08 17.17 4.08
C ALA A 726 37.51 15.82 4.67
N GLY A 727 36.81 15.31 5.68
CA GLY A 727 37.06 14.00 6.27
C GLY A 727 36.52 12.85 5.42
N HIS A 728 35.52 13.08 4.57
CA HIS A 728 34.89 12.04 3.74
C HIS A 728 34.26 10.92 4.58
N ASN A 729 33.45 11.32 5.58
CA ASN A 729 32.77 10.43 6.51
C ASN A 729 31.36 10.13 6.01
N GLU A 730 31.03 8.85 5.91
CA GLU A 730 29.73 8.34 5.42
C GLU A 730 29.05 7.46 6.48
N ALA A 731 27.81 7.03 6.19
CA ALA A 731 27.08 6.04 6.97
C ALA A 731 27.01 6.31 8.49
N PRO A 732 26.57 7.51 8.93
CA PRO A 732 26.65 7.91 10.34
C PRO A 732 25.72 7.11 11.24
N ALA A 733 26.24 6.60 12.36
CA ALA A 733 25.46 5.98 13.43
C ALA A 733 25.87 6.55 14.78
N ILE A 734 24.93 7.07 15.57
CA ILE A 734 25.19 7.88 16.76
C ILE A 734 24.48 7.32 17.99
N PHE A 735 25.07 7.50 19.16
CA PHE A 735 24.44 7.29 20.46
C PHE A 735 25.03 8.25 21.50
N LYS A 736 24.36 8.37 22.65
CA LYS A 736 24.81 9.15 23.81
C LYS A 736 24.96 8.26 25.03
N LYS A 737 26.04 8.44 25.77
CA LYS A 737 26.31 7.74 27.03
C LYS A 737 26.96 8.70 28.01
N ASN A 738 26.44 8.77 29.24
CA ASN A 738 26.96 9.64 30.31
C ASN A 738 27.16 11.10 29.86
N GLY A 739 26.19 11.66 29.11
CA GLY A 739 26.23 13.04 28.61
C GLY A 739 27.16 13.27 27.41
N ARG A 740 27.86 12.25 26.93
CA ARG A 740 28.79 12.33 25.79
C ARG A 740 28.20 11.63 24.56
N TYR A 741 28.33 12.25 23.41
CA TYR A 741 27.92 11.71 22.11
C TYR A 741 29.06 10.96 21.46
N PHE A 742 28.74 9.82 20.86
CA PHE A 742 29.65 8.97 20.11
C PHE A 742 29.01 8.67 18.77
N MET A 743 29.75 8.87 17.69
CA MET A 743 29.28 8.62 16.33
C MET A 743 30.30 7.76 15.59
N ILE A 744 29.85 6.62 15.06
CA ILE A 744 30.64 5.71 14.24
C ILE A 744 30.27 5.95 12.79
N THR A 745 31.27 6.14 11.94
CA THR A 745 31.13 6.40 10.50
C THR A 745 32.04 5.48 9.71
N SER A 746 31.78 5.36 8.41
CA SER A 746 32.73 4.78 7.45
C SER A 746 33.50 5.88 6.69
N GLY A 747 34.55 5.49 5.98
CA GLY A 747 35.03 6.26 4.83
C GLY A 747 34.13 6.08 3.60
N CYS A 748 34.47 6.77 2.50
CA CYS A 748 33.75 6.71 1.23
C CYS A 748 34.55 5.93 0.16
N THR A 749 34.26 4.63 0.02
CA THR A 749 34.89 3.73 -0.97
C THR A 749 33.86 2.97 -1.80
N GLY A 750 32.70 3.60 -2.04
CA GLY A 750 31.54 2.94 -2.62
C GLY A 750 31.10 1.75 -1.76
N TRP A 751 30.89 0.60 -2.40
CA TRP A 751 30.49 -0.64 -1.71
C TRP A 751 31.65 -1.38 -1.03
N ALA A 752 32.90 -1.01 -1.26
CA ALA A 752 34.04 -1.68 -0.64
C ALA A 752 34.10 -1.33 0.85
N PRO A 753 34.21 -2.32 1.76
CA PRO A 753 34.36 -2.05 3.18
C PRO A 753 35.68 -1.32 3.47
N ASN A 754 35.69 -0.53 4.54
CA ASN A 754 36.85 0.24 4.98
C ASN A 754 36.86 0.38 6.52
N ALA A 755 37.91 0.99 7.06
CA ALA A 755 38.06 1.17 8.51
C ALA A 755 37.03 2.16 9.04
N ALA A 756 36.29 1.75 10.07
CA ALA A 756 35.38 2.62 10.80
C ALA A 756 36.14 3.75 11.52
N ARG A 757 35.44 4.85 11.76
CA ARG A 757 35.96 6.05 12.42
C ARG A 757 35.07 6.39 13.60
N LEU A 758 35.67 6.86 14.69
CA LEU A 758 34.95 7.26 15.89
C LEU A 758 35.04 8.76 16.09
N LEU A 759 33.88 9.42 16.14
CA LEU A 759 33.74 10.84 16.41
C LEU A 759 33.08 11.02 17.79
N VAL A 760 33.65 11.89 18.62
CA VAL A 760 33.17 12.09 20.00
C VAL A 760 33.01 13.57 20.31
N ALA A 761 31.91 13.94 20.99
CA ALA A 761 31.65 15.29 21.46
C ALA A 761 30.91 15.30 22.79
N ASP A 762 31.14 16.32 23.61
CA ASP A 762 30.40 16.55 24.87
C ASP A 762 29.15 17.43 24.66
N ASN A 763 28.93 17.89 23.43
CA ASN A 763 27.79 18.69 23.00
C ASN A 763 27.48 18.36 21.53
N ILE A 764 26.22 18.18 21.17
CA ILE A 764 25.80 17.85 19.80
C ILE A 764 26.32 18.86 18.75
N TRP A 765 26.48 20.13 19.14
CA TRP A 765 26.99 21.20 18.29
C TRP A 765 28.52 21.20 18.12
N GLY A 766 29.21 20.32 18.86
CA GLY A 766 30.65 20.14 18.88
C GLY A 766 31.36 20.90 20.01
N PRO A 767 32.71 20.96 19.97
CA PRO A 767 33.56 20.40 18.93
C PRO A 767 33.55 18.86 18.94
N TRP A 768 33.39 18.28 17.76
CA TRP A 768 33.57 16.84 17.53
C TRP A 768 35.05 16.54 17.29
N LYS A 769 35.54 15.43 17.85
CA LYS A 769 36.93 14.99 17.71
C LYS A 769 36.99 13.58 17.14
N LEU A 770 37.89 13.37 16.19
CA LEU A 770 38.23 12.06 15.65
C LEU A 770 39.12 11.27 16.63
N TYR A 771 38.74 10.02 16.88
CA TYR A 771 39.44 9.03 17.67
C TYR A 771 39.80 7.81 16.79
N PRO A 772 40.70 6.92 17.27
CA PRO A 772 41.04 5.69 16.56
C PRO A 772 39.82 4.82 16.22
N ASN A 773 39.98 3.95 15.22
CA ASN A 773 38.99 2.96 14.80
C ASN A 773 38.47 2.18 16.03
N PRO A 774 37.15 2.14 16.29
CA PRO A 774 36.59 1.44 17.44
C PRO A 774 36.59 -0.09 17.26
N CYS A 775 36.83 -0.60 16.04
CA CYS A 775 36.90 -2.04 15.78
C CYS A 775 38.24 -2.61 16.22
N VAL A 776 38.21 -3.75 16.92
CA VAL A 776 39.40 -4.44 17.41
C VAL A 776 39.34 -5.91 17.03
N GLY A 777 40.48 -6.44 16.59
CA GLY A 777 40.65 -7.84 16.22
C GLY A 777 40.81 -8.06 14.72
N LYS A 778 40.64 -9.31 14.27
CA LYS A 778 40.77 -9.67 12.86
C LYS A 778 39.74 -8.90 12.00
N ASP A 779 40.18 -8.39 10.86
CA ASP A 779 39.37 -7.63 9.89
C ASP A 779 38.77 -6.31 10.43
N SER A 780 39.32 -5.75 11.53
CA SER A 780 38.91 -4.45 12.07
C SER A 780 39.10 -3.30 11.09
N GLU A 781 40.13 -3.36 10.24
CA GLU A 781 40.41 -2.36 9.19
C GLU A 781 39.40 -2.38 8.03
N LEU A 782 38.49 -3.36 8.03
CA LEU A 782 37.38 -3.47 7.09
C LEU A 782 36.03 -3.44 7.81
N THR A 783 36.01 -3.06 9.09
CA THR A 783 34.80 -3.08 9.92
C THR A 783 34.10 -4.44 9.83
N PHE A 784 34.88 -5.52 9.88
CA PHE A 784 34.39 -6.91 9.72
C PHE A 784 33.64 -7.16 8.40
N HIS A 785 34.11 -6.51 7.32
CA HIS A 785 33.52 -6.50 5.98
C HIS A 785 32.09 -5.93 5.98
N SER A 786 31.87 -4.85 6.71
CA SER A 786 30.55 -4.20 6.82
C SER A 786 30.66 -2.68 6.87
N GLN A 787 29.52 -2.00 6.80
CA GLN A 787 29.39 -0.55 6.89
C GLN A 787 28.29 -0.20 7.87
N SER A 788 28.52 0.77 8.75
CA SER A 788 27.56 1.21 9.77
C SER A 788 26.20 1.63 9.18
N THR A 789 25.12 1.43 9.96
CA THR A 789 23.80 1.97 9.60
C THR A 789 23.03 2.54 10.79
N TYR A 790 23.17 1.95 11.97
CA TYR A 790 22.44 2.39 13.16
C TYR A 790 23.14 1.92 14.45
N ILE A 791 22.88 2.60 15.56
CA ILE A 791 23.24 2.13 16.89
C ILE A 791 21.94 2.09 17.70
N LEU A 792 21.57 0.90 18.15
CA LEU A 792 20.34 0.64 18.89
C LEU A 792 20.62 0.68 20.41
N PRO A 793 20.04 1.63 21.17
CA PRO A 793 19.89 1.47 22.61
C PRO A 793 18.98 0.27 22.91
N VAL A 794 19.42 -0.64 23.78
CA VAL A 794 18.61 -1.81 24.14
C VAL A 794 17.59 -1.41 25.20
N GLU A 795 16.31 -1.44 24.85
CA GLU A 795 15.25 -1.05 25.77
C GLU A 795 15.28 -1.90 27.05
N GLY A 796 15.07 -1.24 28.20
CA GLY A 796 15.10 -1.89 29.50
C GLY A 796 16.49 -2.24 30.03
N LYS A 797 17.58 -1.99 29.27
CA LYS A 797 18.96 -2.19 29.71
C LYS A 797 19.74 -0.87 29.66
N LYS A 798 20.15 -0.37 30.84
CA LYS A 798 20.93 0.86 30.94
C LYS A 798 22.31 0.69 30.29
N ASP A 799 22.74 1.71 29.54
CA ASP A 799 24.08 1.77 28.93
C ASP A 799 24.40 0.60 27.97
N ALA A 800 23.38 -0.09 27.46
CA ALA A 800 23.50 -1.20 26.53
C ALA A 800 23.20 -0.73 25.09
N PHE A 801 24.15 -0.91 24.19
CA PHE A 801 24.05 -0.47 22.81
C PHE A 801 24.48 -1.57 21.84
N ILE A 802 23.77 -1.69 20.72
CA ILE A 802 24.09 -2.62 19.63
C ILE A 802 24.50 -1.81 18.41
N PHE A 803 25.72 -2.03 17.94
CA PHE A 803 26.17 -1.53 16.65
C PHE A 803 25.56 -2.37 15.53
N MET A 804 24.87 -1.72 14.59
CA MET A 804 24.26 -2.34 13.42
C MET A 804 24.97 -1.88 12.15
N ALA A 805 25.32 -2.85 11.30
CA ALA A 805 25.98 -2.62 10.02
C ALA A 805 25.48 -3.58 8.93
N ASP A 806 25.64 -3.17 7.68
CA ASP A 806 25.35 -3.95 6.48
C ASP A 806 26.63 -4.51 5.87
N ARG A 807 26.61 -5.79 5.51
CA ARG A 807 27.60 -6.43 4.64
C ARG A 807 27.02 -6.48 3.22
N TRP A 808 27.42 -5.52 2.41
CA TRP A 808 26.87 -5.30 1.07
C TRP A 808 27.32 -6.32 0.03
N THR A 809 26.42 -6.69 -0.88
CA THR A 809 26.64 -7.59 -2.01
C THR A 809 26.17 -6.93 -3.32
N PRO A 810 26.89 -5.94 -3.87
CA PRO A 810 26.36 -5.06 -4.93
C PRO A 810 25.97 -5.77 -6.24
N LYS A 811 26.49 -6.98 -6.51
CA LYS A 811 26.11 -7.81 -7.66
C LYS A 811 24.82 -8.59 -7.45
N ASN A 812 24.42 -8.81 -6.20
CA ASN A 812 23.19 -9.47 -5.80
C ASN A 812 22.65 -8.76 -4.54
N PRO A 813 22.10 -7.54 -4.67
CA PRO A 813 21.85 -6.67 -3.52
C PRO A 813 20.94 -7.27 -2.45
N ILE A 814 19.95 -8.08 -2.85
CA ILE A 814 19.04 -8.78 -1.93
C ILE A 814 19.75 -9.81 -1.02
N ASP A 815 20.97 -10.25 -1.35
CA ASP A 815 21.74 -11.20 -0.54
C ASP A 815 22.65 -10.52 0.50
N GLY A 816 22.50 -9.20 0.70
CA GLY A 816 23.23 -8.45 1.71
C GLY A 816 22.99 -9.01 3.10
N ARG A 817 24.00 -8.97 3.98
CA ARG A 817 23.92 -9.55 5.34
C ARG A 817 23.99 -8.49 6.42
N TYR A 818 23.63 -8.86 7.63
CA TYR A 818 23.58 -7.96 8.79
C TYR A 818 24.69 -8.30 9.77
N VAL A 819 25.42 -7.29 10.25
CA VAL A 819 26.46 -7.42 11.27
C VAL A 819 26.03 -6.61 12.49
N TRP A 820 25.48 -7.29 13.50
CA TRP A 820 25.09 -6.67 14.77
C TRP A 820 26.02 -7.13 15.88
N LEU A 821 26.69 -6.18 16.54
CA LEU A 821 27.66 -6.44 17.59
C LEU A 821 27.34 -5.61 18.84
N PRO A 822 27.55 -6.14 20.05
CA PRO A 822 27.38 -5.35 21.26
C PRO A 822 28.51 -4.33 21.36
N ILE A 823 28.18 -3.08 21.65
CA ILE A 823 29.18 -2.05 21.95
C ILE A 823 29.69 -2.30 23.37
N GLN A 824 30.97 -2.67 23.47
CA GLN A 824 31.68 -2.77 24.75
C GLN A 824 32.39 -1.45 25.05
N PHE A 825 32.82 -1.26 26.29
CA PHE A 825 33.55 -0.05 26.68
C PHE A 825 34.89 -0.40 27.33
N GLU A 826 35.96 0.19 26.82
CA GLU A 826 37.30 0.12 27.41
C GLU A 826 37.80 1.56 27.62
N ASN A 827 38.25 1.89 28.83
CA ASN A 827 38.66 3.26 29.19
C ASN A 827 37.59 4.32 28.82
N ASN A 828 36.30 4.01 29.02
CA ASN A 828 35.15 4.84 28.64
C ASN A 828 35.00 5.13 27.14
N MET A 829 35.69 4.39 26.27
CA MET A 829 35.57 4.49 24.81
C MET A 829 34.87 3.24 24.26
N PRO A 830 34.01 3.39 23.24
CA PRO A 830 33.35 2.25 22.62
C PRO A 830 34.36 1.39 21.85
N VAL A 831 34.24 0.08 22.04
CA VAL A 831 35.04 -0.94 21.35
C VAL A 831 34.12 -2.00 20.76
N LEU A 832 34.35 -2.33 19.49
CA LEU A 832 33.64 -3.37 18.74
C LEU A 832 34.57 -4.57 18.54
N LYS A 833 34.16 -5.73 19.04
CA LYS A 833 34.86 -7.00 18.85
C LYS A 833 33.95 -7.95 18.09
N TRP A 834 34.50 -8.67 17.13
CA TRP A 834 33.75 -9.70 16.42
C TRP A 834 33.35 -10.84 17.37
N LEU A 835 32.08 -11.25 17.28
CA LEU A 835 31.53 -12.42 17.98
C LEU A 835 30.78 -13.25 16.95
N ASP A 836 31.19 -14.51 16.74
CA ASP A 836 30.51 -15.41 15.79
C ASP A 836 29.05 -15.68 16.18
N ASN A 837 28.77 -15.63 17.49
CA ASN A 837 27.45 -15.82 18.08
C ASN A 837 27.38 -15.13 19.46
N TRP A 838 26.31 -14.40 19.77
CA TRP A 838 26.14 -13.74 21.09
C TRP A 838 24.67 -13.48 21.48
N THR A 839 24.39 -13.32 22.78
CA THR A 839 23.05 -13.06 23.35
C THR A 839 23.02 -11.73 24.12
N LEU A 840 21.81 -11.20 24.38
CA LEU A 840 21.62 -9.94 25.12
C LEU A 840 22.11 -10.02 26.57
N ASP A 841 22.33 -11.23 27.11
CA ASP A 841 22.90 -11.48 28.44
C ASP A 841 24.31 -10.89 28.60
N ILE A 842 24.98 -10.54 27.49
CA ILE A 842 26.26 -9.83 27.55
C ILE A 842 26.16 -8.48 28.27
N PHE A 843 24.98 -7.86 28.27
CA PHE A 843 24.71 -6.59 28.93
C PHE A 843 24.29 -6.72 30.41
N ASP A 844 24.12 -7.94 30.91
CA ASP A 844 23.74 -8.20 32.32
C ASP A 844 24.95 -8.33 33.26
N LYS A 845 26.15 -8.01 32.77
CA LYS A 845 27.42 -8.20 33.46
C LYS A 845 28.01 -6.92 34.05
#